data_AF-A0A415JR25-F1
#
_entry.id   AF-A0A415JR25-F1
#
_cell.length_a   1.000
_cell.length_b   1.000
_cell.length_c   1.000
_cell.angle_alpha   90.00
_cell.angle_beta   90.00
_cell.angle_gamma   90.00
#
_symmetry.space_group_name_H-M   'P 1'
#
loop_
_entity.id
_entity.type
_entity.pdbx_description
1 polymer ?
#
loop_
_entity_poly.entity_id
_entity_poly.type
_entity_poly.pdbx_seq_one_letter_code
_entity_poly.pdbx_strand_id
1 'polypeptide(L)'
;MRQFKTESKKLLDLMINSIYTNKEIFLRELISNASDAVDKLNFKSLQDPSVKLDQGDLAIRVSFDKDARTITISDNGIGMTAEELERNLGTIAHSGSEEFKTENAEQQGSDVDIIGQFGVGFYSAFMVASHVKVVSRAYGEDTAHVWESDGLEGYTIEDGERAEHGTDVVLTLRENEKLDADGEAETYDRFLTEWGLKSLIQQYSNYVRYPIQMMVSKSRQKPKPEDAGDDYKPEYEDYQELETVNSMTPIWKKRSSDVEQKDYNEFYKSTFHDFDDPARTISFHAEGTLEYDALLFVPGRAPFDLYSKDYEKGLALYSSNVLIMEKCDDLLPDYYNFVRGVVDSADVSLNISRETLQQNRQLKAIAKRVEKKITADLEDMRDNDREAYEKFFENFGRGLKYGIYSSYGMKADELADLLLFWSAKEQKMITLAEYAKGMPEDQKAIYYAAGDSRERLAKMPVVKGVLDRGYDVLLLTQDVDEFTFQAMREYVARDMPKIYEDDAAREAAEKAVADGAEPEVEDRHLELKNVATGDLDLATEDEKKEAEDATKENEDLFGAMKEALGDKVEKVAVSARLTDAPACITTEGPLSLEMEKVLQKGPEGAPDGMPKSQRVLELNAKHPVFVKLVAAQKAGDADKIKQYSGLLYDQALLVEGILPEDPVAFAAAVCDLM
;
A
#
# COMPACT_ATOMS: atom_id res chain seq x y z
N MET A 1 28.71 -37.38 28.14
CA MET A 1 27.86 -36.56 27.23
C MET A 1 27.68 -37.38 25.95
N ARG A 2 26.45 -37.58 25.47
CA ARG A 2 26.21 -38.29 24.19
C ARG A 2 25.86 -37.23 23.15
N GLN A 3 26.44 -37.31 21.97
CA GLN A 3 26.11 -36.41 20.85
C GLN A 3 24.73 -36.79 20.27
N PHE A 4 24.01 -35.80 19.78
CA PHE A 4 22.79 -36.03 18.99
C PHE A 4 23.13 -36.79 17.71
N LYS A 5 22.19 -37.63 17.25
CA LYS A 5 22.29 -38.36 15.99
C LYS A 5 21.17 -37.90 15.07
N THR A 6 21.41 -37.94 13.77
CA THR A 6 20.42 -37.55 12.77
C THR A 6 20.37 -38.53 11.61
N GLU A 7 19.18 -38.75 11.04
CA GLU A 7 18.99 -39.52 9.81
C GLU A 7 19.11 -38.60 8.59
N SER A 8 20.27 -38.63 7.94
CA SER A 8 20.60 -37.77 6.78
C SER A 8 19.57 -37.87 5.64
N LYS A 9 19.09 -39.08 5.35
CA LYS A 9 18.07 -39.31 4.31
C LYS A 9 16.74 -38.60 4.60
N LYS A 10 16.28 -38.62 5.86
CA LYS A 10 15.05 -37.91 6.25
C LYS A 10 15.24 -36.40 6.30
N LEU A 11 16.42 -35.92 6.68
CA LEU A 11 16.73 -34.49 6.60
C LEU A 11 16.67 -34.00 5.15
N LEU A 12 17.32 -34.71 4.23
CA LEU A 12 17.35 -34.33 2.83
C LEU A 12 15.95 -34.34 2.20
N ASP A 13 15.16 -35.37 2.52
CA ASP A 13 13.73 -35.43 2.14
C ASP A 13 12.92 -34.24 2.67
N LEU A 14 13.13 -33.84 3.93
CA LEU A 14 12.47 -32.68 4.53
C LEU A 14 12.92 -31.36 3.89
N MET A 15 14.20 -31.24 3.51
CA MET A 15 14.70 -30.06 2.78
C MET A 15 14.06 -29.94 1.39
N ILE A 16 13.95 -31.05 0.67
CA ILE A 16 13.40 -31.08 -0.70
C ILE A 16 11.89 -30.85 -0.70
N ASN A 17 11.17 -31.48 0.24
CA ASN A 17 9.70 -31.56 0.19
C ASN A 17 8.98 -30.67 1.21
N SER A 18 9.68 -29.99 2.14
CA SER A 18 9.01 -29.26 3.23
C SER A 18 9.59 -27.89 3.58
N ILE A 19 10.80 -27.54 3.15
CA ILE A 19 11.40 -26.23 3.45
C ILE A 19 11.02 -25.17 2.42
N TYR A 20 11.00 -25.53 1.14
CA TYR A 20 10.71 -24.61 0.04
C TYR A 20 9.31 -24.86 -0.50
N THR A 21 8.59 -23.77 -0.81
CA THR A 21 7.24 -23.86 -1.38
C THR A 21 7.27 -23.77 -2.90
N ASN A 22 8.17 -22.93 -3.45
CA ASN A 22 8.30 -22.75 -4.90
C ASN A 22 9.54 -23.46 -5.45
N LYS A 23 9.33 -24.36 -6.41
CA LYS A 23 10.41 -25.11 -7.09
C LYS A 23 11.38 -24.22 -7.86
N GLU A 24 10.99 -23.01 -8.23
CA GLU A 24 11.80 -22.04 -8.99
C GLU A 24 13.05 -21.55 -8.24
N ILE A 25 13.04 -21.67 -6.90
CA ILE A 25 14.09 -21.18 -6.01
C ILE A 25 15.43 -21.90 -6.22
N PHE A 26 15.45 -23.09 -6.82
CA PHE A 26 16.69 -23.81 -7.10
C PHE A 26 17.70 -22.94 -7.85
N LEU A 27 17.23 -22.15 -8.83
CA LEU A 27 18.12 -21.32 -9.65
C LEU A 27 18.66 -20.15 -8.84
N ARG A 28 17.83 -19.55 -7.97
CA ARG A 28 18.25 -18.49 -7.04
C ARG A 28 19.37 -18.98 -6.12
N GLU A 29 19.22 -20.15 -5.51
CA GLU A 29 20.22 -20.70 -4.57
C GLU A 29 21.53 -21.02 -5.29
N LEU A 30 21.47 -21.63 -6.48
CA LEU A 30 22.67 -21.99 -7.24
C LEU A 30 23.42 -20.76 -7.76
N ILE A 31 22.71 -19.74 -8.25
CA ILE A 31 23.33 -18.47 -8.67
C ILE A 31 23.92 -17.73 -7.47
N SER A 32 23.26 -17.76 -6.30
CA SER A 32 23.80 -17.15 -5.07
C SER A 32 25.11 -17.82 -4.64
N ASN A 33 25.17 -19.16 -4.71
CA ASN A 33 26.40 -19.92 -4.40
C ASN A 33 27.53 -19.60 -5.40
N ALA A 34 27.19 -19.48 -6.69
CA ALA A 34 28.14 -19.06 -7.72
C ALA A 34 28.68 -17.65 -7.46
N SER A 35 27.80 -16.70 -7.09
CA SER A 35 28.20 -15.33 -6.71
C SER A 35 29.15 -15.34 -5.51
N ASP A 36 28.81 -16.08 -4.44
CA ASP A 36 29.67 -16.22 -3.26
C ASP A 36 31.06 -16.79 -3.63
N ALA A 37 31.12 -17.76 -4.54
CA ALA A 37 32.37 -18.36 -5.00
C ALA A 37 33.24 -17.36 -5.77
N VAL A 38 32.61 -16.51 -6.58
CA VAL A 38 33.27 -15.43 -7.31
C VAL A 38 33.76 -14.34 -6.34
N ASP A 39 32.93 -13.95 -5.36
CA ASP A 39 33.30 -12.98 -4.33
C ASP A 39 34.50 -13.44 -3.49
N LYS A 40 34.54 -14.73 -3.11
CA LYS A 40 35.70 -15.31 -2.40
C LYS A 40 36.99 -15.21 -3.22
N LEU A 41 36.91 -15.47 -4.52
CA LEU A 41 38.08 -15.36 -5.40
C LEU A 41 38.51 -13.89 -5.56
N ASN A 42 37.54 -12.99 -5.75
CA ASN A 42 37.81 -11.56 -5.85
C ASN A 42 38.47 -11.03 -4.56
N PHE A 43 37.95 -11.38 -3.38
CA PHE A 43 38.56 -11.04 -2.11
C PHE A 43 39.99 -11.58 -1.97
N LYS A 44 40.21 -12.85 -2.34
CA LYS A 44 41.56 -13.45 -2.34
C LYS A 44 42.52 -12.67 -3.25
N SER A 45 42.05 -12.19 -4.40
CA SER A 45 42.85 -11.38 -5.33
C SER A 45 43.24 -10.01 -4.76
N LEU A 46 42.39 -9.41 -3.92
CA LEU A 46 42.68 -8.14 -3.24
C LEU A 46 43.71 -8.32 -2.13
N GLN A 47 43.78 -9.50 -1.52
CA GLN A 47 44.73 -9.81 -0.44
C GLN A 47 46.08 -10.33 -0.95
N ASP A 48 46.10 -11.07 -2.05
CA ASP A 48 47.29 -11.72 -2.60
C ASP A 48 47.60 -11.21 -4.02
N PRO A 49 48.61 -10.33 -4.18
CA PRO A 49 49.03 -9.80 -5.47
C PRO A 49 49.54 -10.86 -6.47
N SER A 50 49.78 -12.10 -6.05
CA SER A 50 50.16 -13.20 -6.93
C SER A 50 48.98 -13.82 -7.69
N VAL A 51 47.75 -13.55 -7.24
CA VAL A 51 46.51 -13.95 -7.91
C VAL A 51 46.34 -13.08 -9.16
N LYS A 52 46.58 -13.68 -10.33
CA LYS A 52 46.40 -13.02 -11.62
C LYS A 52 44.98 -13.24 -12.10
N LEU A 53 44.09 -12.36 -11.66
CA LEU A 53 42.70 -12.36 -12.07
C LEU A 53 42.43 -11.20 -13.03
N ASP A 54 41.74 -11.46 -14.14
CA ASP A 54 41.07 -10.40 -14.89
C ASP A 54 39.65 -10.28 -14.33
N GLN A 55 39.37 -9.17 -13.62
CA GLN A 55 38.06 -8.92 -13.04
C GLN A 55 36.95 -8.84 -14.10
N GLY A 56 37.28 -8.48 -15.35
CA GLY A 56 36.33 -8.45 -16.46
C GLY A 56 35.85 -9.82 -16.93
N ASP A 57 36.58 -10.88 -16.59
CA ASP A 57 36.28 -12.25 -17.00
C ASP A 57 35.36 -12.98 -16.01
N LEU A 58 35.19 -12.47 -14.79
CA LEU A 58 34.34 -13.09 -13.77
C LEU A 58 32.87 -13.07 -14.21
N ALA A 59 32.26 -14.25 -14.32
CA ALA A 59 30.88 -14.40 -14.78
C ALA A 59 30.25 -15.69 -14.27
N ILE A 60 28.92 -15.68 -14.21
CA ILE A 60 28.09 -16.86 -13.97
C ILE A 60 27.41 -17.19 -15.30
N ARG A 61 27.58 -18.40 -15.81
CA ARG A 61 26.97 -18.86 -17.06
C ARG A 61 25.86 -19.84 -16.78
N VAL A 62 24.68 -19.60 -17.36
CA VAL A 62 23.53 -20.49 -17.28
C VAL A 62 23.24 -21.04 -18.68
N SER A 63 23.07 -22.35 -18.78
CA SER A 63 22.75 -23.02 -20.05
C SER A 63 21.84 -24.22 -19.81
N PHE A 64 21.19 -24.71 -20.87
CA PHE A 64 20.34 -25.89 -20.83
C PHE A 64 20.53 -26.74 -22.09
N ASP A 65 20.26 -28.04 -21.95
CA ASP A 65 20.22 -29.00 -23.05
C ASP A 65 18.87 -29.74 -22.99
N LYS A 66 18.05 -29.56 -24.03
CA LYS A 66 16.72 -30.17 -24.11
C LYS A 66 16.80 -31.68 -24.33
N ASP A 67 17.77 -32.15 -25.10
CA ASP A 67 17.91 -33.55 -25.47
C ASP A 67 18.44 -34.36 -24.29
N ALA A 68 19.40 -33.80 -23.55
CA ALA A 68 19.93 -34.38 -22.32
C ALA A 68 19.05 -34.10 -21.08
N ARG A 69 18.05 -33.22 -21.19
CA ARG A 69 17.23 -32.70 -20.08
C ARG A 69 18.07 -32.10 -18.95
N THR A 70 19.11 -31.34 -19.29
CA THR A 70 20.01 -30.76 -18.29
C THR A 70 19.96 -29.25 -18.22
N ILE A 71 20.23 -28.72 -17.03
CA ILE A 71 20.56 -27.31 -16.80
C ILE A 71 21.96 -27.25 -16.20
N THR A 72 22.81 -26.35 -16.69
CA THR A 72 24.16 -26.15 -16.15
C THR A 72 24.31 -24.72 -15.66
N ILE A 73 24.69 -24.56 -14.40
CA ILE A 73 25.11 -23.31 -13.78
C ILE A 73 26.63 -23.40 -13.59
N SER A 74 27.36 -22.53 -14.27
CA SER A 74 28.83 -22.55 -14.31
C SER A 74 29.38 -21.23 -13.80
N ASP A 75 30.31 -21.26 -12.85
CA ASP A 75 31.04 -20.10 -12.37
C ASP A 75 32.53 -20.26 -12.58
N ASN A 76 33.23 -19.15 -12.72
CA ASN A 76 34.69 -19.09 -12.69
C ASN A 76 35.20 -18.48 -11.37
N GLY A 77 34.53 -18.80 -10.26
CA GLY A 77 34.93 -18.41 -8.92
C GLY A 77 36.08 -19.26 -8.37
N ILE A 78 36.19 -19.29 -7.04
CA ILE A 78 37.32 -19.90 -6.33
C ILE A 78 37.40 -21.43 -6.49
N GLY A 79 36.29 -22.09 -6.82
CA GLY A 79 36.19 -23.55 -6.91
C GLY A 79 36.33 -24.26 -5.57
N MET A 80 36.35 -25.59 -5.60
CA MET A 80 36.47 -26.45 -4.42
C MET A 80 37.46 -27.60 -4.68
N THR A 81 38.24 -27.92 -3.66
CA THR A 81 39.07 -29.13 -3.57
C THR A 81 38.20 -30.36 -3.24
N ALA A 82 38.75 -31.58 -3.34
CA ALA A 82 38.03 -32.80 -2.97
C ALA A 82 37.57 -32.78 -1.50
N GLU A 83 38.41 -32.27 -0.59
CA GLU A 83 38.10 -32.12 0.83
C GLU A 83 36.98 -31.10 1.07
N GLU A 84 36.97 -30.00 0.31
CA GLU A 84 35.90 -29.00 0.38
C GLU A 84 34.59 -29.50 -0.23
N LEU A 85 34.63 -30.32 -1.29
CA LEU A 85 33.44 -30.98 -1.82
C LEU A 85 32.83 -31.93 -0.77
N GLU A 86 33.65 -32.75 -0.11
CA GLU A 86 33.20 -33.65 0.97
C GLU A 86 32.64 -32.85 2.15
N ARG A 87 33.33 -31.80 2.57
CA ARG A 87 32.96 -30.98 3.72
C ARG A 87 31.72 -30.12 3.46
N ASN A 88 31.68 -29.40 2.33
CA ASN A 88 30.65 -28.39 2.03
C ASN A 88 29.40 -28.99 1.39
N LEU A 89 29.55 -29.89 0.42
CA LEU A 89 28.41 -30.52 -0.28
C LEU A 89 28.03 -31.86 0.34
N GLY A 90 28.94 -32.52 1.03
CA GLY A 90 28.68 -33.80 1.70
C GLY A 90 28.11 -33.69 3.10
N THR A 91 28.12 -32.49 3.71
CA THR A 91 27.57 -32.23 5.05
C THR A 91 26.36 -31.31 4.97
N ILE A 92 25.19 -31.81 5.38
CA ILE A 92 23.97 -31.00 5.48
C ILE A 92 24.11 -29.96 6.60
N ALA A 93 23.67 -28.73 6.35
CA ALA A 93 23.73 -27.60 7.27
C ALA A 93 25.16 -27.14 7.62
N HIS A 94 26.05 -27.27 6.64
CA HIS A 94 27.41 -26.71 6.69
C HIS A 94 27.59 -25.71 5.54
N SER A 95 28.09 -24.51 5.85
CA SER A 95 28.28 -23.43 4.87
C SER A 95 29.70 -22.91 4.91
N GLY A 96 30.52 -23.26 3.92
CA GLY A 96 31.83 -22.63 3.76
C GLY A 96 31.76 -21.13 3.45
N SER A 97 30.61 -20.62 3.00
CA SER A 97 30.37 -19.17 2.87
C SER A 97 30.22 -18.49 4.24
N GLU A 98 29.53 -19.12 5.18
CA GLU A 98 29.35 -18.60 6.54
C GLU A 98 30.67 -18.63 7.32
N GLU A 99 31.44 -19.71 7.19
CA GLU A 99 32.80 -19.80 7.76
C GLU A 99 33.67 -18.67 7.23
N PHE A 100 33.72 -18.50 5.89
CA PHE A 100 34.49 -17.43 5.28
C PHE A 100 34.06 -16.04 5.77
N LYS A 101 32.76 -15.78 5.88
CA LYS A 101 32.24 -14.52 6.42
C LYS A 101 32.68 -14.29 7.87
N THR A 102 32.58 -15.32 8.71
CA THR A 102 32.96 -15.26 10.12
C THR A 102 34.46 -15.03 10.30
N GLU A 103 35.30 -15.76 9.55
CA GLU A 103 36.77 -15.64 9.61
C GLU A 103 37.28 -14.28 9.14
N ASN A 104 36.55 -13.63 8.23
CA ASN A 104 36.96 -12.37 7.59
C ASN A 104 36.16 -11.15 8.07
N ALA A 105 35.36 -11.26 9.13
CA ALA A 105 34.47 -10.20 9.62
C ALA A 105 35.19 -8.88 9.97
N GLU A 106 36.46 -8.94 10.40
CA GLU A 106 37.27 -7.74 10.72
C GLU A 106 37.95 -7.11 9.49
N GLN A 107 37.97 -7.82 8.35
CA GLN A 107 38.68 -7.44 7.11
C GLN A 107 37.73 -7.21 5.94
N GLN A 108 36.44 -7.50 6.09
CA GLN A 108 35.41 -7.15 5.13
C GLN A 108 35.20 -5.62 5.14
N GLY A 109 35.77 -4.95 4.15
CA GLY A 109 35.26 -3.64 3.70
C GLY A 109 33.92 -3.79 2.97
N SER A 110 33.46 -2.72 2.33
CA SER A 110 32.24 -2.68 1.49
C SER A 110 32.22 -3.66 0.29
N ASP A 111 33.33 -4.35 0.04
CA ASP A 111 33.63 -4.97 -1.25
C ASP A 111 33.33 -6.47 -1.31
N VAL A 112 32.85 -7.08 -0.21
CA VAL A 112 32.45 -8.50 -0.16
C VAL A 112 31.06 -8.65 0.45
N ASP A 113 30.16 -9.33 -0.24
CA ASP A 113 28.74 -9.45 0.13
C ASP A 113 28.28 -10.91 0.07
N ILE A 114 28.74 -11.68 1.05
CA ILE A 114 28.43 -13.12 1.13
C ILE A 114 26.96 -13.34 1.50
N ILE A 115 26.25 -14.04 0.62
CA ILE A 115 24.81 -14.32 0.72
C ILE A 115 24.56 -15.61 1.52
N GLY A 116 25.38 -16.66 1.33
CA GLY A 116 25.18 -18.01 1.86
C GLY A 116 25.45 -18.20 3.35
N GLN A 117 24.42 -18.57 4.15
CA GLN A 117 24.55 -18.73 5.62
C GLN A 117 24.23 -20.15 6.13
N PHE A 118 23.21 -20.81 5.57
CA PHE A 118 22.60 -22.00 6.20
C PHE A 118 23.22 -23.35 5.80
N GLY A 119 23.88 -23.45 4.64
CA GLY A 119 24.45 -24.74 4.19
C GLY A 119 23.41 -25.77 3.74
N VAL A 120 22.26 -25.31 3.26
CA VAL A 120 21.17 -26.17 2.75
C VAL A 120 20.70 -25.82 1.34
N GLY A 121 20.98 -24.60 0.86
CA GLY A 121 20.46 -24.08 -0.41
C GLY A 121 20.84 -24.92 -1.63
N PHE A 122 22.03 -25.53 -1.64
CA PHE A 122 22.46 -26.44 -2.72
C PHE A 122 21.47 -27.59 -2.96
N TYR A 123 20.87 -28.14 -1.90
CA TYR A 123 19.99 -29.30 -2.02
C TYR A 123 18.62 -28.96 -2.60
N SER A 124 18.26 -27.67 -2.73
CA SER A 124 17.08 -27.24 -3.50
C SER A 124 17.14 -27.68 -4.96
N ALA A 125 18.34 -27.94 -5.50
CA ALA A 125 18.55 -28.55 -6.81
C ALA A 125 17.74 -29.84 -7.01
N PHE A 126 17.62 -30.68 -5.97
CA PHE A 126 16.89 -31.96 -6.04
C PHE A 126 15.36 -31.81 -6.07
N MET A 127 14.82 -30.60 -5.87
CA MET A 127 13.39 -30.30 -6.10
C MET A 127 13.02 -30.46 -7.57
N VAL A 128 13.94 -30.14 -8.47
CA VAL A 128 13.73 -30.19 -9.92
C VAL A 128 14.60 -31.25 -10.61
N ALA A 129 15.71 -31.67 -10.00
CA ALA A 129 16.65 -32.63 -10.56
C ALA A 129 16.48 -34.03 -9.97
N SER A 130 16.60 -35.06 -10.82
CA SER A 130 16.75 -36.45 -10.41
C SER A 130 18.19 -36.82 -10.11
N HIS A 131 19.15 -36.07 -10.66
CA HIS A 131 20.58 -36.29 -10.47
C HIS A 131 21.32 -34.96 -10.57
N VAL A 132 22.29 -34.75 -9.68
CA VAL A 132 23.13 -33.54 -9.63
C VAL A 132 24.59 -33.96 -9.73
N LYS A 133 25.29 -33.35 -10.69
CA LYS A 133 26.72 -33.50 -10.91
C LYS A 133 27.40 -32.15 -10.69
N VAL A 134 28.45 -32.11 -9.90
CA VAL A 134 29.25 -30.92 -9.63
C VAL A 134 30.68 -31.18 -10.06
N VAL A 135 31.18 -30.42 -11.03
CA VAL A 135 32.57 -30.49 -11.47
C VAL A 135 33.28 -29.23 -11.01
N SER A 136 34.22 -29.33 -10.09
CA SER A 136 34.91 -28.17 -9.52
C SER A 136 36.42 -28.29 -9.62
N ARG A 137 37.09 -27.20 -9.95
CA ARG A 137 38.54 -27.07 -9.87
C ARG A 137 38.88 -25.83 -9.06
N ALA A 138 39.51 -26.02 -7.91
CA ALA A 138 39.94 -24.92 -7.07
C ALA A 138 40.99 -24.05 -7.78
N TYR A 139 40.94 -22.74 -7.52
CA TYR A 139 41.92 -21.80 -8.07
C TYR A 139 43.33 -22.14 -7.56
N GLY A 140 44.25 -22.41 -8.49
CA GLY A 140 45.62 -22.79 -8.19
C GLY A 140 45.88 -24.30 -8.22
N GLU A 141 44.84 -25.12 -8.38
CA GLU A 141 44.94 -26.57 -8.53
C GLU A 141 44.92 -27.01 -10.00
N ASP A 142 45.64 -28.09 -10.31
CA ASP A 142 45.70 -28.67 -11.66
C ASP A 142 44.56 -29.69 -11.91
N THR A 143 44.10 -30.36 -10.85
CA THR A 143 43.11 -31.45 -10.94
C THR A 143 41.71 -30.92 -10.59
N ALA A 144 40.73 -31.25 -11.42
CA ALA A 144 39.32 -31.04 -11.10
C ALA A 144 38.75 -32.29 -10.42
N HIS A 145 37.71 -32.11 -9.62
CA HIS A 145 37.00 -33.21 -8.97
C HIS A 145 35.52 -33.19 -9.34
N VAL A 146 34.94 -34.38 -9.44
CA VAL A 146 33.55 -34.61 -9.81
C VAL A 146 32.82 -35.18 -8.61
N TRP A 147 31.85 -34.44 -8.11
CA TRP A 147 30.89 -34.89 -7.11
C TRP A 147 29.57 -35.25 -7.79
N GLU A 148 29.02 -36.44 -7.51
CA GLU A 148 27.75 -36.90 -8.11
C GLU A 148 26.80 -37.47 -7.06
N SER A 149 25.51 -37.16 -7.17
CA SER A 149 24.48 -37.67 -6.26
C SER A 149 23.08 -37.70 -6.89
N ASP A 150 22.26 -38.66 -6.46
CA ASP A 150 20.83 -38.76 -6.74
C ASP A 150 19.95 -38.17 -5.60
N GLY A 151 20.57 -37.70 -4.52
CA GLY A 151 19.89 -37.17 -3.35
C GLY A 151 19.25 -38.23 -2.44
N LEU A 152 19.49 -39.53 -2.66
CA LEU A 152 18.82 -40.62 -1.92
C LEU A 152 19.78 -41.66 -1.33
N GLU A 153 20.85 -42.00 -2.04
CA GLU A 153 21.76 -43.10 -1.67
C GLU A 153 23.15 -42.62 -1.19
N GLY A 154 23.47 -41.34 -1.38
CA GLY A 154 24.75 -40.74 -1.00
C GLY A 154 25.36 -39.98 -2.16
N TYR A 155 26.68 -39.81 -2.14
CA TYR A 155 27.43 -39.16 -3.22
C TYR A 155 28.79 -39.85 -3.43
N THR A 156 29.38 -39.64 -4.61
CA THR A 156 30.75 -40.05 -4.94
C THR A 156 31.62 -38.82 -5.23
N ILE A 157 32.93 -38.96 -5.04
CA ILE A 157 33.92 -37.95 -5.45
C ILE A 157 35.02 -38.68 -6.22
N GLU A 158 35.26 -38.26 -7.46
CA GLU A 158 36.28 -38.82 -8.34
C GLU A 158 37.09 -37.70 -9.01
N ASP A 159 38.28 -38.02 -9.51
CA ASP A 159 39.06 -37.09 -10.33
C ASP A 159 38.36 -36.88 -11.67
N GLY A 160 38.37 -35.65 -12.16
CA GLY A 160 37.83 -35.28 -13.46
C GLY A 160 38.63 -34.18 -14.13
N GLU A 161 38.06 -33.60 -15.17
CA GLU A 161 38.72 -32.59 -15.99
C GLU A 161 37.85 -31.34 -16.11
N ARG A 162 38.47 -30.19 -15.82
CA ARG A 162 37.91 -28.87 -16.09
C ARG A 162 39.05 -27.94 -16.48
N ALA A 163 38.86 -27.20 -17.57
CA ALA A 163 39.91 -26.36 -18.13
C ALA A 163 40.20 -25.10 -17.29
N GLU A 164 39.17 -24.57 -16.63
CA GLU A 164 39.20 -23.33 -15.85
C GLU A 164 38.85 -23.57 -14.38
N HIS A 165 39.29 -22.67 -13.49
CA HIS A 165 38.92 -22.71 -12.07
C HIS A 165 37.44 -22.34 -11.88
N GLY A 166 36.86 -22.72 -10.74
CA GLY A 166 35.43 -22.53 -10.43
C GLY A 166 34.65 -23.85 -10.45
N THR A 167 33.34 -23.78 -10.68
CA THR A 167 32.44 -24.93 -10.58
C THR A 167 31.39 -24.99 -11.67
N ASP A 168 31.09 -26.19 -12.17
CA ASP A 168 29.91 -26.48 -12.99
C ASP A 168 28.92 -27.34 -12.19
N VAL A 169 27.72 -26.83 -11.95
CA VAL A 169 26.60 -27.57 -11.36
C VAL A 169 25.65 -27.98 -12.47
N VAL A 170 25.61 -29.27 -12.77
CA VAL A 170 24.79 -29.88 -13.82
C VAL A 170 23.63 -30.62 -13.18
N LEU A 171 22.42 -30.16 -13.50
CA LEU A 171 21.16 -30.72 -13.02
C LEU A 171 20.54 -31.56 -14.13
N THR A 172 20.34 -32.86 -13.90
CA THR A 172 19.49 -33.68 -14.77
C THR A 172 18.05 -33.58 -14.26
N LEU A 173 17.18 -32.95 -15.03
CA LEU A 173 15.80 -32.67 -14.60
C LEU A 173 14.97 -33.94 -14.49
N ARG A 174 14.05 -33.93 -13.52
CA ARG A 174 13.04 -34.97 -13.36
C ARG A 174 12.15 -35.03 -14.61
N GLU A 175 11.55 -36.19 -14.82
CA GLU A 175 10.46 -36.35 -15.79
C GLU A 175 9.25 -35.51 -15.36
N ASN A 176 8.50 -34.99 -16.34
CA ASN A 176 7.27 -34.26 -16.05
C ASN A 176 6.26 -35.14 -15.31
N GLU A 177 5.52 -34.54 -14.38
CA GLU A 177 4.44 -35.24 -13.70
C GLU A 177 3.28 -35.50 -14.65
N LYS A 178 2.55 -36.62 -14.43
CA LYS A 178 1.35 -36.90 -15.22
C LYS A 178 0.24 -35.94 -14.79
N LEU A 179 -0.53 -35.43 -15.76
CA LEU A 179 -1.77 -34.69 -15.53
C LEU A 179 -2.59 -35.36 -14.43
N ASP A 180 -2.91 -34.60 -13.38
CA ASP A 180 -3.87 -35.01 -12.38
C ASP A 180 -5.30 -34.89 -12.93
N ALA A 181 -6.29 -35.24 -12.10
CA ALA A 181 -7.69 -35.27 -12.51
C ALA A 181 -8.27 -33.87 -12.84
N ASP A 182 -7.59 -32.80 -12.43
CA ASP A 182 -8.03 -31.42 -12.56
C ASP A 182 -7.37 -30.69 -13.76
N GLY A 183 -6.44 -31.36 -14.45
CA GLY A 183 -5.90 -30.92 -15.74
C GLY A 183 -4.70 -29.97 -15.65
N GLU A 184 -4.17 -29.74 -14.45
CA GLU A 184 -2.96 -28.96 -14.24
C GLU A 184 -1.81 -29.91 -13.90
N ALA A 185 -0.75 -29.91 -14.71
CA ALA A 185 0.50 -30.63 -14.40
C ALA A 185 1.65 -29.64 -14.33
N GLU A 186 2.35 -29.61 -13.21
CA GLU A 186 3.66 -28.97 -13.17
C GLU A 186 4.62 -29.70 -14.10
N THR A 187 5.20 -28.96 -15.05
CA THR A 187 6.21 -29.47 -15.98
C THR A 187 7.55 -28.83 -15.68
N TYR A 188 8.60 -29.66 -15.65
CA TYR A 188 9.98 -29.20 -15.48
C TYR A 188 10.56 -28.65 -16.79
N ASP A 189 9.94 -28.96 -17.93
CA ASP A 189 10.36 -28.51 -19.25
C ASP A 189 10.35 -26.98 -19.41
N ARG A 190 9.57 -26.26 -18.58
CA ARG A 190 9.62 -24.79 -18.54
C ARG A 190 11.03 -24.26 -18.23
N PHE A 191 11.82 -25.01 -17.46
CA PHE A 191 13.21 -24.68 -17.12
C PHE A 191 14.22 -25.06 -18.22
N LEU A 192 13.79 -25.80 -19.26
CA LEU A 192 14.60 -26.13 -20.45
C LEU A 192 14.31 -25.16 -21.60
N THR A 193 14.00 -23.91 -21.27
CA THR A 193 13.73 -22.86 -22.27
C THR A 193 14.52 -21.60 -21.96
N GLU A 194 14.96 -20.92 -23.02
CA GLU A 194 15.63 -19.63 -22.92
C GLU A 194 14.77 -18.64 -22.13
N TRP A 195 13.49 -18.52 -22.48
CA TRP A 195 12.57 -17.61 -21.79
C TRP A 195 12.38 -17.95 -20.30
N GLY A 196 12.19 -19.23 -19.96
CA GLY A 196 11.98 -19.66 -18.58
C GLY A 196 13.18 -19.33 -17.69
N LEU A 197 14.39 -19.67 -18.13
CA LEU A 197 15.60 -19.34 -17.36
C LEU A 197 15.86 -17.82 -17.32
N LYS A 198 15.65 -17.12 -18.45
CA LYS A 198 15.79 -15.65 -18.50
C LYS A 198 14.87 -14.97 -17.48
N SER A 199 13.60 -15.37 -17.45
CA SER A 199 12.60 -14.83 -16.53
C SER A 199 12.98 -15.09 -15.08
N LEU A 200 13.42 -16.30 -14.73
CA LEU A 200 13.82 -16.64 -13.37
C LEU A 200 15.06 -15.86 -12.90
N ILE A 201 16.05 -15.70 -13.78
CA ILE A 201 17.24 -14.87 -13.50
C ILE A 201 16.81 -13.42 -13.24
N GLN A 202 15.94 -12.86 -14.09
CA GLN A 202 15.45 -11.49 -13.95
C GLN A 202 14.55 -11.29 -12.72
N GLN A 203 13.89 -12.33 -12.23
CA GLN A 203 13.05 -12.26 -11.04
C GLN A 203 13.88 -12.34 -9.76
N TYR A 204 14.75 -13.35 -9.65
CA TYR A 204 15.41 -13.67 -8.38
C TYR A 204 16.85 -13.18 -8.26
N SER A 205 17.53 -12.97 -9.39
CA SER A 205 18.99 -12.74 -9.43
C SER A 205 19.38 -11.57 -10.33
N ASN A 206 18.43 -10.69 -10.67
CA ASN A 206 18.68 -9.58 -11.59
C ASN A 206 19.84 -8.69 -11.14
N TYR A 207 19.94 -8.49 -9.83
CA TYR A 207 20.85 -7.53 -9.21
C TYR A 207 22.04 -8.18 -8.51
N VAL A 208 22.32 -9.45 -8.82
CA VAL A 208 23.58 -10.10 -8.44
C VAL A 208 24.75 -9.31 -9.03
N ARG A 209 25.82 -9.10 -8.23
CA ARG A 209 26.94 -8.20 -8.56
C ARG A 209 27.70 -8.60 -9.83
N TYR A 210 27.65 -9.87 -10.22
CA TYR A 210 28.37 -10.44 -11.35
C TYR A 210 27.46 -10.64 -12.57
N PRO A 211 28.02 -10.58 -13.79
CA PRO A 211 27.25 -10.82 -15.00
C PRO A 211 26.80 -12.29 -15.07
N ILE A 212 25.48 -12.47 -15.20
CA ILE A 212 24.83 -13.76 -15.46
C ILE A 212 24.61 -13.85 -16.96
N GLN A 213 25.36 -14.73 -17.62
CA GLN A 213 25.41 -14.86 -19.06
C GLN A 213 24.65 -16.10 -19.53
N MET A 214 23.96 -15.98 -20.66
CA MET A 214 23.28 -17.11 -21.30
C MET A 214 23.40 -17.00 -22.83
N MET A 215 23.51 -18.14 -23.52
CA MET A 215 23.39 -18.17 -24.97
C MET A 215 21.94 -17.91 -25.36
N VAL A 216 21.70 -16.81 -26.09
CA VAL A 216 20.37 -16.40 -26.55
C VAL A 216 20.26 -16.52 -28.06
N SER A 217 19.08 -16.89 -28.54
CA SER A 217 18.79 -17.04 -29.97
C SER A 217 18.29 -15.71 -30.53
N LYS A 218 18.97 -15.17 -31.54
CA LYS A 218 18.62 -13.92 -32.21
C LYS A 218 18.47 -14.14 -33.71
N SER A 219 17.66 -13.30 -34.35
CA SER A 219 17.48 -13.30 -35.79
C SER A 219 17.92 -11.95 -36.36
N ARG A 220 18.77 -11.96 -37.38
CA ARG A 220 19.20 -10.74 -38.09
C ARG A 220 18.98 -10.87 -39.59
N GLN A 221 18.69 -9.76 -40.24
CA GLN A 221 18.64 -9.72 -41.69
C GLN A 221 20.05 -9.94 -42.26
N LYS A 222 20.19 -10.91 -43.16
CA LYS A 222 21.44 -11.12 -43.89
C LYS A 222 21.77 -9.89 -44.74
N PRO A 223 23.06 -9.56 -44.94
CA PRO A 223 23.45 -8.52 -45.89
C PRO A 223 22.82 -8.74 -47.26
N LYS A 224 22.27 -7.68 -47.88
CA LYS A 224 21.73 -7.78 -49.25
C LYS A 224 22.88 -8.16 -50.21
N PRO A 225 22.75 -9.25 -51.00
CA PRO A 225 23.76 -9.61 -52.00
C PRO A 225 23.93 -8.48 -53.04
N GLU A 226 25.16 -8.21 -53.47
CA GLU A 226 25.48 -7.12 -54.41
C GLU A 226 24.85 -7.30 -55.80
N ASP A 227 24.49 -8.53 -56.16
CA ASP A 227 23.84 -8.94 -57.41
C ASP A 227 22.31 -9.04 -57.31
N ALA A 228 21.73 -8.70 -56.16
CA ALA A 228 20.30 -8.82 -55.93
C ALA A 228 19.50 -7.68 -56.58
N GLY A 229 18.59 -8.05 -57.49
CA GLY A 229 17.69 -7.14 -58.22
C GLY A 229 16.74 -6.33 -57.34
N ASP A 230 15.92 -5.49 -57.99
CA ASP A 230 14.96 -4.60 -57.32
C ASP A 230 13.81 -5.34 -56.60
N ASP A 231 13.64 -6.64 -56.86
CA ASP A 231 12.62 -7.52 -56.27
C ASP A 231 13.14 -8.40 -55.12
N TYR A 232 14.34 -8.10 -54.58
CA TYR A 232 14.94 -8.87 -53.48
C TYR A 232 14.12 -8.83 -52.20
N LYS A 233 13.82 -10.01 -51.65
CA LYS A 233 13.20 -10.17 -50.34
C LYS A 233 14.28 -10.34 -49.27
N PRO A 234 14.21 -9.58 -48.16
CA PRO A 234 15.09 -9.78 -47.00
C PRO A 234 15.14 -11.23 -46.55
N GLU A 235 16.33 -11.82 -46.55
CA GLU A 235 16.60 -13.08 -45.86
C GLU A 235 17.05 -12.82 -44.42
N TYR A 236 16.64 -13.69 -43.51
CA TYR A 236 17.06 -13.66 -42.11
C TYR A 236 17.91 -14.89 -41.81
N GLU A 237 18.88 -14.75 -40.89
CA GLU A 237 19.59 -15.86 -40.30
C GLU A 237 19.45 -15.83 -38.79
N ASP A 238 19.28 -17.01 -38.21
CA ASP A 238 19.29 -17.19 -36.76
C ASP A 238 20.73 -17.47 -36.31
N TYR A 239 21.13 -16.83 -35.24
CA TYR A 239 22.44 -17.00 -34.62
C TYR A 239 22.28 -17.03 -33.10
N GLN A 240 23.27 -17.62 -32.43
CA GLN A 240 23.35 -17.59 -30.98
C GLN A 240 24.45 -16.63 -30.53
N GLU A 241 24.17 -15.87 -29.48
CA GLU A 241 25.09 -14.90 -28.89
C GLU A 241 25.08 -15.07 -27.37
N LEU A 242 26.25 -14.93 -26.73
CA LEU A 242 26.35 -14.91 -25.29
C LEU A 242 25.93 -13.51 -24.79
N GLU A 243 24.83 -13.41 -24.06
CA GLU A 243 24.29 -12.16 -23.55
C GLU A 243 24.27 -12.15 -22.02
N THR A 244 24.60 -11.01 -21.41
CA THR A 244 24.36 -10.78 -19.98
C THR A 244 22.88 -10.50 -19.76
N VAL A 245 22.23 -11.36 -18.98
CA VAL A 245 20.78 -11.38 -18.77
C VAL A 245 20.35 -10.48 -17.61
N ASN A 246 21.20 -10.32 -16.60
CA ASN A 246 20.89 -9.62 -15.36
C ASN A 246 21.35 -8.16 -15.38
N SER A 247 20.64 -7.31 -14.65
CA SER A 247 21.02 -5.91 -14.38
C SER A 247 21.85 -5.81 -13.09
N MET A 248 23.17 -5.92 -13.15
CA MET A 248 24.06 -5.96 -11.97
C MET A 248 23.89 -4.82 -10.95
N THR A 249 23.45 -3.64 -11.37
CA THR A 249 23.26 -2.48 -10.48
C THR A 249 21.77 -2.18 -10.31
N PRO A 250 21.20 -2.41 -9.11
CA PRO A 250 19.83 -2.02 -8.84
C PRO A 250 19.64 -0.51 -8.92
N ILE A 251 18.50 -0.11 -9.48
CA ILE A 251 18.16 1.30 -9.66
C ILE A 251 18.06 2.05 -8.32
N TRP A 252 17.68 1.37 -7.23
CA TRP A 252 17.61 1.95 -5.89
C TRP A 252 18.96 2.18 -5.22
N LYS A 253 20.04 1.56 -5.72
CA LYS A 253 21.42 1.80 -5.25
C LYS A 253 22.17 2.84 -6.07
N LYS A 254 21.62 3.25 -7.21
CA LYS A 254 22.19 4.34 -8.00
C LYS A 254 21.97 5.66 -7.28
N ARG A 255 22.92 6.59 -7.43
CA ARG A 255 22.72 7.95 -6.94
C ARG A 255 21.56 8.57 -7.71
N SER A 256 20.68 9.27 -7.00
CA SER A 256 19.52 9.93 -7.61
C SER A 256 19.90 10.95 -8.70
N SER A 257 21.12 11.50 -8.66
CA SER A 257 21.67 12.36 -9.74
C SER A 257 21.93 11.62 -11.05
N ASP A 258 22.08 10.30 -11.00
CA ASP A 258 22.52 9.46 -12.11
C ASP A 258 21.35 8.65 -12.69
N VAL A 259 20.12 8.91 -12.22
CA VAL A 259 18.89 8.23 -12.66
C VAL A 259 17.89 9.29 -13.09
N GLU A 260 17.39 9.18 -14.32
CA GLU A 260 16.32 10.05 -14.80
C GLU A 260 14.95 9.49 -14.40
N GLN A 261 13.94 10.36 -14.30
CA GLN A 261 12.57 9.91 -13.96
C GLN A 261 12.03 8.82 -14.92
N LYS A 262 12.42 8.86 -16.20
CA LYS A 262 12.03 7.83 -17.17
C LYS A 262 12.51 6.43 -16.78
N ASP A 263 13.70 6.33 -16.17
CA ASP A 263 14.29 5.05 -15.77
C ASP A 263 13.53 4.47 -14.58
N TYR A 264 13.09 5.33 -13.64
CA TYR A 264 12.19 4.95 -12.56
C TYR A 264 10.82 4.50 -13.08
N ASN A 265 10.27 5.18 -14.09
CA ASN A 265 9.00 4.81 -14.70
C ASN A 265 9.09 3.45 -15.42
N GLU A 266 10.16 3.21 -16.18
CA GLU A 266 10.42 1.93 -16.84
C GLU A 266 10.58 0.79 -15.83
N PHE A 267 11.34 1.02 -14.75
CA PHE A 267 11.44 0.07 -13.64
C PHE A 267 10.06 -0.22 -13.05
N TYR A 268 9.30 0.81 -12.66
CA TYR A 268 7.97 0.64 -12.07
C TYR A 268 7.04 -0.20 -12.95
N LYS A 269 6.93 0.12 -14.24
CA LYS A 269 6.04 -0.60 -15.18
C LYS A 269 6.47 -2.04 -15.40
N SER A 270 7.78 -2.27 -15.56
CA SER A 270 8.31 -3.61 -15.81
C SER A 270 8.18 -4.52 -14.60
N THR A 271 8.44 -4.01 -13.39
CA THR A 271 8.42 -4.78 -12.14
C THR A 271 7.02 -5.00 -11.59
N PHE A 272 6.15 -4.00 -11.66
CA PHE A 272 4.80 -4.07 -11.07
C PHE A 272 3.69 -4.30 -12.11
N HIS A 273 4.06 -4.55 -13.37
CA HIS A 273 3.16 -4.83 -14.49
C HIS A 273 2.06 -3.77 -14.69
N ASP A 274 2.39 -2.51 -14.41
CA ASP A 274 1.51 -1.37 -14.68
C ASP A 274 1.79 -0.76 -16.05
N PHE A 275 0.78 -0.12 -16.62
CA PHE A 275 0.86 0.56 -17.91
C PHE A 275 1.12 2.07 -17.76
N ASP A 276 0.68 2.65 -16.64
CA ASP A 276 0.79 4.08 -16.35
C ASP A 276 2.06 4.39 -15.57
N ASP A 277 2.54 5.64 -15.69
CA ASP A 277 3.66 6.12 -14.88
C ASP A 277 3.21 6.27 -13.41
N PRO A 278 4.11 6.11 -12.43
CA PRO A 278 3.79 6.36 -11.04
C PRO A 278 3.49 7.86 -10.82
N ALA A 279 2.56 8.18 -9.93
CA ALA A 279 2.27 9.55 -9.51
C ALA A 279 3.43 10.16 -8.69
N ARG A 280 4.13 9.33 -7.91
CA ARG A 280 5.29 9.72 -7.10
C ARG A 280 6.35 8.63 -7.08
N THR A 281 7.60 9.05 -6.98
CA THR A 281 8.76 8.19 -6.73
C THR A 281 9.46 8.69 -5.47
N ILE A 282 9.62 7.81 -4.48
CA ILE A 282 10.25 8.11 -3.20
C ILE A 282 11.47 7.22 -3.06
N SER A 283 12.66 7.79 -3.07
CA SER A 283 13.92 7.05 -2.89
C SER A 283 14.69 7.59 -1.70
N PHE A 284 15.14 6.70 -0.82
CA PHE A 284 16.00 7.08 0.29
C PHE A 284 16.88 5.94 0.77
N HIS A 285 18.06 6.31 1.26
CA HIS A 285 18.96 5.44 2.01
C HIS A 285 18.79 5.72 3.51
N ALA A 286 18.74 4.67 4.31
CA ALA A 286 18.56 4.73 5.75
C ALA A 286 19.79 4.16 6.45
N GLU A 287 20.54 5.02 7.15
CA GLU A 287 21.68 4.62 7.99
C GLU A 287 21.28 4.55 9.48
N GLY A 288 22.08 3.84 10.28
CA GLY A 288 21.99 3.81 11.74
C GLY A 288 21.91 2.40 12.33
N THR A 289 20.85 2.11 13.11
CA THR A 289 20.64 0.78 13.71
C THR A 289 20.30 -0.30 12.69
N LEU A 290 19.75 0.09 11.55
CA LEU A 290 19.49 -0.76 10.39
C LEU A 290 19.92 0.03 9.15
N GLU A 291 20.71 -0.59 8.29
CA GLU A 291 21.11 -0.06 7.00
C GLU A 291 20.26 -0.66 5.88
N TYR A 292 19.62 0.20 5.09
CA TYR A 292 18.82 -0.23 3.95
C TYR A 292 18.57 0.87 2.92
N ASP A 293 18.32 0.44 1.69
CA ASP A 293 17.82 1.28 0.60
C ASP A 293 16.32 1.04 0.41
N ALA A 294 15.57 2.09 0.12
CA ALA A 294 14.16 2.00 -0.22
C ALA A 294 13.87 2.80 -1.49
N LEU A 295 13.08 2.20 -2.39
CA LEU A 295 12.53 2.86 -3.57
C LEU A 295 11.06 2.51 -3.68
N LEU A 296 10.21 3.51 -3.44
CA LEU A 296 8.77 3.39 -3.35
C LEU A 296 8.10 4.19 -4.47
N PHE A 297 6.91 3.73 -4.84
CA PHE A 297 6.09 4.30 -5.87
C PHE A 297 4.65 4.43 -5.40
N VAL A 298 4.07 5.60 -5.62
CA VAL A 298 2.62 5.78 -5.55
C VAL A 298 2.08 5.57 -6.96
N PRO A 299 1.21 4.57 -7.21
CA PRO A 299 0.67 4.33 -8.54
C PRO A 299 -0.06 5.57 -9.10
N GLY A 300 -0.01 5.77 -10.42
CA GLY A 300 -0.73 6.87 -11.09
C GLY A 300 -2.27 6.74 -11.02
N ARG A 301 -2.76 5.53 -10.80
CA ARG A 301 -4.17 5.19 -10.66
C ARG A 301 -4.35 4.05 -9.65
N ALA A 302 -5.51 3.97 -9.02
CA ALA A 302 -5.83 2.84 -8.17
C ALA A 302 -5.93 1.54 -9.01
N PRO A 303 -5.28 0.43 -8.59
CA PRO A 303 -5.55 -0.89 -9.15
C PRO A 303 -7.04 -1.25 -9.03
N PHE A 304 -7.60 -1.89 -10.05
CA PHE A 304 -9.03 -2.26 -10.08
C PHE A 304 -9.43 -3.15 -8.89
N ASP A 305 -8.51 -3.99 -8.44
CA ASP A 305 -8.67 -4.94 -7.36
C ASP A 305 -8.29 -4.40 -5.98
N LEU A 306 -7.88 -3.13 -5.83
CA LEU A 306 -7.35 -2.54 -4.58
C LEU A 306 -8.24 -2.77 -3.33
N TYR A 307 -9.57 -2.78 -3.51
CA TYR A 307 -10.55 -3.00 -2.45
C TYR A 307 -11.19 -4.40 -2.47
N SER A 308 -10.65 -5.30 -3.30
CA SER A 308 -11.06 -6.70 -3.31
C SER A 308 -10.47 -7.46 -2.12
N LYS A 309 -11.11 -8.57 -1.76
CA LYS A 309 -10.63 -9.43 -0.67
C LYS A 309 -9.30 -10.13 -1.01
N ASP A 310 -9.04 -10.35 -2.29
CA ASP A 310 -7.90 -11.12 -2.79
C ASP A 310 -6.68 -10.22 -3.09
N TYR A 311 -6.79 -8.92 -2.82
CA TYR A 311 -5.70 -7.99 -3.01
C TYR A 311 -4.56 -8.22 -2.01
N GLU A 312 -3.36 -8.45 -2.53
CA GLU A 312 -2.17 -8.61 -1.73
C GLU A 312 -1.34 -7.32 -1.70
N LYS A 313 -1.21 -6.74 -0.52
CA LYS A 313 -0.32 -5.59 -0.27
C LYS A 313 1.10 -6.05 0.03
N GLY A 314 2.06 -5.14 -0.13
CA GLY A 314 3.43 -5.32 0.35
C GLY A 314 4.47 -4.68 -0.55
N LEU A 315 5.69 -4.60 -0.03
CA LEU A 315 6.88 -4.19 -0.78
C LEU A 315 7.75 -5.41 -1.07
N ALA A 316 8.45 -5.40 -2.21
CA ALA A 316 9.45 -6.41 -2.47
C ALA A 316 10.62 -6.24 -1.49
N LEU A 317 10.94 -7.30 -0.76
CA LEU A 317 12.04 -7.32 0.20
C LEU A 317 13.25 -8.01 -0.44
N TYR A 318 14.35 -7.28 -0.48
CA TYR A 318 15.66 -7.75 -0.89
C TYR A 318 16.60 -7.83 0.31
N SER A 319 17.56 -8.74 0.23
CA SER A 319 18.71 -8.79 1.12
C SER A 319 19.95 -9.00 0.28
N SER A 320 20.90 -8.06 0.37
CA SER A 320 22.12 -8.07 -0.46
C SER A 320 21.79 -8.21 -1.96
N ASN A 321 20.84 -7.42 -2.46
CA ASN A 321 20.34 -7.46 -3.84
C ASN A 321 19.62 -8.74 -4.28
N VAL A 322 19.42 -9.72 -3.39
CA VAL A 322 18.68 -10.96 -3.69
C VAL A 322 17.23 -10.83 -3.22
N LEU A 323 16.29 -11.13 -4.10
CA LEU A 323 14.87 -11.10 -3.78
C LEU A 323 14.52 -12.19 -2.76
N ILE A 324 13.98 -11.78 -1.61
CA ILE A 324 13.53 -12.65 -0.52
C ILE A 324 12.03 -12.88 -0.60
N MET A 325 11.26 -11.80 -0.78
CA MET A 325 9.81 -11.82 -0.80
C MET A 325 9.28 -10.77 -1.77
N GLU A 326 8.36 -11.14 -2.66
CA GLU A 326 7.77 -10.20 -3.63
C GLU A 326 6.83 -9.19 -2.98
N LYS A 327 6.08 -9.63 -1.96
CA LYS A 327 5.10 -8.82 -1.24
C LYS A 327 5.25 -9.03 0.26
N CYS A 328 6.05 -8.19 0.89
CA CYS A 328 6.19 -8.12 2.34
C CYS A 328 5.19 -7.09 2.90
N ASP A 329 4.09 -7.59 3.44
CA ASP A 329 2.98 -6.80 3.98
C ASP A 329 3.35 -6.09 5.29
N ASP A 330 4.22 -6.69 6.10
CA ASP A 330 4.78 -6.13 7.34
C ASP A 330 5.58 -4.82 7.13
N LEU A 331 6.00 -4.51 5.90
CA LEU A 331 6.69 -3.27 5.55
C LEU A 331 5.75 -2.08 5.30
N LEU A 332 4.44 -2.32 5.18
CA LEU A 332 3.46 -1.29 4.87
C LEU A 332 2.21 -1.38 5.77
N PRO A 333 1.80 -0.26 6.38
CA PRO A 333 0.50 -0.20 7.05
C PRO A 333 -0.66 -0.28 6.03
N ASP A 334 -1.83 -0.71 6.50
CA ASP A 334 -3.00 -0.95 5.63
C ASP A 334 -3.49 0.29 4.89
N TYR A 335 -3.35 1.48 5.47
CA TYR A 335 -3.73 2.74 4.83
C TYR A 335 -2.75 3.21 3.74
N TYR A 336 -1.61 2.54 3.58
CA TYR A 336 -0.67 2.71 2.46
C TYR A 336 -0.55 1.44 1.61
N ASN A 337 -1.56 0.57 1.63
CA ASN A 337 -1.58 -0.68 0.86
C ASN A 337 -1.46 -0.51 -0.67
N PHE A 338 -1.65 0.70 -1.19
CA PHE A 338 -1.48 1.05 -2.60
C PHE A 338 -0.01 1.25 -3.00
N VAL A 339 0.89 1.51 -2.05
CA VAL A 339 2.29 1.76 -2.34
C VAL A 339 2.93 0.49 -2.91
N ARG A 340 3.76 0.68 -3.93
CA ARG A 340 4.60 -0.35 -4.55
C ARG A 340 6.05 0.02 -4.35
N GLY A 341 6.96 -0.94 -4.47
CA GLY A 341 8.38 -0.64 -4.35
C GLY A 341 9.18 -1.77 -3.77
N VAL A 342 10.41 -1.42 -3.40
CA VAL A 342 11.40 -2.33 -2.87
C VAL A 342 12.03 -1.77 -1.59
N VAL A 343 12.44 -2.68 -0.73
CA VAL A 343 13.34 -2.42 0.40
C VAL A 343 14.48 -3.42 0.33
N ASP A 344 15.72 -2.96 0.33
CA ASP A 344 16.91 -3.81 0.30
C ASP A 344 17.76 -3.58 1.55
N SER A 345 17.94 -4.63 2.35
CA SER A 345 18.69 -4.55 3.61
C SER A 345 19.54 -5.79 3.85
N ALA A 346 20.83 -5.57 4.10
CA ALA A 346 21.77 -6.62 4.49
C ALA A 346 21.56 -7.09 5.95
N ASP A 347 20.87 -6.29 6.77
CA ASP A 347 20.71 -6.53 8.22
C ASP A 347 19.53 -7.44 8.57
N VAL A 348 18.73 -7.85 7.59
CA VAL A 348 17.51 -8.63 7.82
C VAL A 348 17.83 -10.11 8.07
N SER A 349 17.38 -10.63 9.22
CA SER A 349 17.59 -12.04 9.58
C SER A 349 16.62 -12.97 8.83
N LEU A 350 17.16 -13.71 7.86
CA LEU A 350 16.42 -14.63 6.99
C LEU A 350 16.08 -15.95 7.70
N ASN A 351 14.96 -16.56 7.34
CA ASN A 351 14.68 -17.95 7.71
C ASN A 351 15.46 -18.93 6.79
N ILE A 352 15.39 -20.23 7.08
CA ILE A 352 16.12 -21.26 6.33
C ILE A 352 15.68 -21.31 4.85
N SER A 353 14.39 -21.11 4.55
CA SER A 353 13.88 -21.10 3.17
C SER A 353 14.21 -19.81 2.39
N ARG A 354 14.60 -18.74 3.11
CA ARG A 354 14.68 -17.36 2.63
C ARG A 354 13.41 -16.90 1.91
N GLU A 355 12.26 -17.41 2.34
CA GLU A 355 10.93 -17.00 1.85
C GLU A 355 10.16 -16.23 2.95
N THR A 356 10.51 -16.43 4.23
CA THR A 356 9.91 -15.69 5.36
C THR A 356 11.00 -15.25 6.34
N LEU A 357 10.64 -14.48 7.36
CA LEU A 357 11.60 -13.80 8.23
C LEU A 357 11.59 -14.38 9.65
N GLN A 358 12.76 -14.49 10.27
CA GLN A 358 12.88 -15.06 11.63
C GLN A 358 12.47 -14.06 12.73
N GLN A 359 12.71 -12.76 12.52
CA GLN A 359 12.47 -11.73 13.53
C GLN A 359 11.73 -10.52 12.96
N ASN A 360 10.51 -10.29 13.47
CA ASN A 360 9.63 -9.20 13.00
C ASN A 360 10.06 -7.80 13.54
N ARG A 361 10.98 -7.72 14.52
CA ARG A 361 11.34 -6.42 15.14
C ARG A 361 12.07 -5.48 14.18
N GLN A 362 12.97 -6.00 13.34
CA GLN A 362 13.71 -5.19 12.37
C GLN A 362 12.75 -4.63 11.30
N LEU A 363 11.87 -5.47 10.76
CA LEU A 363 10.82 -5.05 9.83
C LEU A 363 9.96 -3.93 10.39
N LYS A 364 9.46 -4.05 11.63
CA LYS A 364 8.65 -2.99 12.25
C LYS A 364 9.37 -1.65 12.32
N ALA A 365 10.69 -1.65 12.54
CA ALA A 365 11.48 -0.43 12.56
C ALA A 365 11.62 0.17 11.15
N ILE A 366 11.85 -0.66 10.13
CA ILE A 366 11.86 -0.27 8.72
C ILE A 366 10.49 0.30 8.33
N ALA A 367 9.42 -0.45 8.57
CA ALA A 367 8.03 -0.09 8.26
C ALA A 367 7.66 1.27 8.85
N LYS A 368 8.02 1.56 10.10
CA LYS A 368 7.77 2.87 10.72
C LYS A 368 8.50 4.02 10.03
N ARG A 369 9.71 3.79 9.51
CA ARG A 369 10.48 4.81 8.79
C ARG A 369 9.98 4.97 7.36
N VAL A 370 9.58 3.88 6.71
CA VAL A 370 8.85 3.87 5.42
C VAL A 370 7.54 4.65 5.54
N GLU A 371 6.70 4.36 6.54
CA GLU A 371 5.44 5.06 6.84
C GLU A 371 5.67 6.57 6.95
N LYS A 372 6.65 7.00 7.77
CA LYS A 372 7.00 8.42 7.91
C LYS A 372 7.46 9.07 6.61
N LYS A 373 8.20 8.34 5.77
CA LYS A 373 8.67 8.87 4.49
C LYS A 373 7.56 8.98 3.47
N ILE A 374 6.62 8.04 3.44
CA ILE A 374 5.41 8.14 2.62
C ILE A 374 4.58 9.35 3.08
N THR A 375 4.30 9.49 4.38
CA THR A 375 3.53 10.64 4.90
C THR A 375 4.18 11.96 4.53
N ALA A 376 5.48 12.12 4.79
CA ALA A 376 6.19 13.37 4.49
C ALA A 376 6.22 13.71 2.98
N ASP A 377 6.32 12.69 2.11
CA ASP A 377 6.28 12.91 0.66
C ASP A 377 4.86 13.31 0.18
N LEU A 378 3.82 12.74 0.79
CA LEU A 378 2.43 13.12 0.52
C LEU A 378 2.11 14.54 1.03
N GLU A 379 2.64 14.93 2.19
CA GLU A 379 2.56 16.31 2.70
C GLU A 379 3.27 17.29 1.76
N ASP A 380 4.47 16.97 1.29
CA ASP A 380 5.19 17.76 0.29
C ASP A 380 4.39 17.87 -1.02
N MET A 381 3.83 16.76 -1.51
CA MET A 381 2.96 16.74 -2.68
C MET A 381 1.77 17.67 -2.50
N ARG A 382 1.10 17.60 -1.34
CA ARG A 382 -0.04 18.45 -0.99
C ARG A 382 0.32 19.94 -1.00
N ASP A 383 1.46 20.29 -0.44
CA ASP A 383 1.86 21.68 -0.21
C ASP A 383 2.51 22.32 -1.44
N ASN A 384 3.21 21.54 -2.26
CA ASN A 384 3.99 22.03 -3.41
C ASN A 384 3.42 21.65 -4.79
N ASP A 385 2.54 20.65 -4.88
CA ASP A 385 1.88 20.21 -6.12
C ASP A 385 0.41 19.79 -5.88
N ARG A 386 -0.41 20.79 -5.52
CA ARG A 386 -1.83 20.61 -5.15
C ARG A 386 -2.63 19.85 -6.21
N GLU A 387 -2.41 20.11 -7.50
CA GLU A 387 -3.16 19.46 -8.59
C GLU A 387 -2.87 17.95 -8.64
N ALA A 388 -1.60 17.57 -8.54
CA ALA A 388 -1.24 16.16 -8.48
C ALA A 388 -1.76 15.51 -7.19
N TYR A 389 -1.72 16.22 -6.06
CA TYR A 389 -2.22 15.71 -4.79
C TYR A 389 -3.74 15.45 -4.80
N GLU A 390 -4.54 16.32 -5.43
CA GLU A 390 -5.97 16.09 -5.58
C GLU A 390 -6.27 14.84 -6.42
N LYS A 391 -5.50 14.59 -7.50
CA LYS A 391 -5.60 13.36 -8.31
C LYS A 391 -5.20 12.12 -7.49
N PHE A 392 -4.15 12.22 -6.69
CA PHE A 392 -3.79 11.16 -5.73
C PHE A 392 -4.94 10.89 -4.76
N PHE A 393 -5.51 11.95 -4.17
CA PHE A 393 -6.55 11.82 -3.16
C PHE A 393 -7.86 11.24 -3.74
N GLU A 394 -8.18 11.54 -4.99
CA GLU A 394 -9.30 10.92 -5.71
C GLU A 394 -9.14 9.39 -5.79
N ASN A 395 -7.93 8.91 -6.07
CA ASN A 395 -7.63 7.48 -6.19
C ASN A 395 -7.50 6.78 -4.83
N PHE A 396 -6.84 7.40 -3.85
CA PHE A 396 -6.35 6.71 -2.65
C PHE A 396 -6.84 7.31 -1.33
N GLY A 397 -7.53 8.45 -1.34
CA GLY A 397 -8.00 9.14 -0.13
C GLY A 397 -8.93 8.29 0.75
N ARG A 398 -9.68 7.35 0.16
CA ARG A 398 -10.50 6.38 0.90
C ARG A 398 -9.65 5.49 1.82
N GLY A 399 -8.44 5.11 1.40
CA GLY A 399 -7.51 4.30 2.20
C GLY A 399 -7.03 5.04 3.46
N LEU A 400 -6.75 6.34 3.32
CA LEU A 400 -6.34 7.20 4.44
C LEU A 400 -7.48 7.34 5.47
N LYS A 401 -8.71 7.60 4.99
CA LYS A 401 -9.93 7.68 5.82
C LYS A 401 -10.19 6.37 6.55
N TYR A 402 -10.04 5.24 5.85
CA TYR A 402 -10.17 3.91 6.44
C TYR A 402 -9.11 3.67 7.52
N GLY A 403 -7.86 4.11 7.33
CA GLY A 403 -6.80 4.00 8.35
C GLY A 403 -7.16 4.66 9.68
N ILE A 404 -7.78 5.84 9.62
CA ILE A 404 -8.27 6.53 10.83
C ILE A 404 -9.44 5.77 11.45
N TYR A 405 -10.41 5.36 10.64
CA TYR A 405 -11.59 4.64 11.12
C TYR A 405 -11.24 3.28 11.75
N SER A 406 -10.49 2.43 11.05
CA SER A 406 -10.15 1.08 11.50
C SER A 406 -9.24 1.06 12.74
N SER A 407 -8.49 2.14 12.94
CA SER A 407 -7.65 2.36 14.12
C SER A 407 -8.39 3.05 15.28
N TYR A 408 -9.71 3.26 15.17
CA TYR A 408 -10.53 3.98 16.15
C TYR A 408 -9.96 5.36 16.50
N GLY A 409 -9.42 6.07 15.52
CA GLY A 409 -8.86 7.42 15.67
C GLY A 409 -7.39 7.45 16.09
N MET A 410 -6.75 6.32 16.43
CA MET A 410 -5.34 6.31 16.85
C MET A 410 -4.37 6.83 15.77
N LYS A 411 -4.77 6.80 14.50
CA LYS A 411 -3.99 7.34 13.37
C LYS A 411 -4.44 8.71 12.88
N ALA A 412 -5.31 9.39 13.64
CA ALA A 412 -5.79 10.72 13.26
C ALA A 412 -4.64 11.73 13.18
N ASP A 413 -3.74 11.75 14.17
CA ASP A 413 -2.61 12.68 14.23
C ASP A 413 -1.68 12.58 13.00
N GLU A 414 -1.49 11.37 12.45
CA GLU A 414 -0.62 11.16 11.28
C GLU A 414 -1.33 11.34 9.94
N LEU A 415 -2.65 11.17 9.86
CA LEU A 415 -3.39 11.10 8.60
C LEU A 415 -4.35 12.27 8.37
N ALA A 416 -4.80 12.98 9.41
CA ALA A 416 -5.83 14.02 9.29
C ALA A 416 -5.40 15.17 8.37
N ASP A 417 -4.13 15.56 8.41
CA ASP A 417 -3.59 16.63 7.59
C ASP A 417 -3.49 16.28 6.10
N LEU A 418 -3.56 14.98 5.77
CA LEU A 418 -3.60 14.49 4.39
C LEU A 418 -5.04 14.52 3.81
N LEU A 419 -6.07 14.70 4.64
CA LEU A 419 -7.45 14.64 4.17
C LEU A 419 -7.87 15.91 3.43
N LEU A 420 -8.60 15.73 2.33
CA LEU A 420 -9.27 16.80 1.60
C LEU A 420 -10.79 16.64 1.64
N PHE A 421 -11.46 17.77 1.73
CA PHE A 421 -12.91 17.87 1.69
C PHE A 421 -13.33 19.08 0.85
N TRP A 422 -14.52 19.00 0.24
CA TRP A 422 -15.02 20.11 -0.56
C TRP A 422 -15.60 21.19 0.35
N SER A 423 -15.07 22.41 0.29
CA SER A 423 -15.61 23.57 1.00
C SER A 423 -16.83 24.14 0.27
N ALA A 424 -17.93 24.32 0.99
CA ALA A 424 -19.12 24.96 0.46
C ALA A 424 -18.93 26.47 0.23
N LYS A 425 -18.12 27.14 1.07
CA LYS A 425 -17.82 28.57 0.98
C LYS A 425 -16.79 28.89 -0.10
N GLU A 426 -15.68 28.16 -0.11
CA GLU A 426 -14.54 28.39 -1.02
C GLU A 426 -14.71 27.71 -2.39
N GLN A 427 -15.65 26.76 -2.51
CA GLN A 427 -15.95 26.02 -3.74
C GLN A 427 -14.75 25.29 -4.35
N LYS A 428 -13.90 24.71 -3.49
CA LYS A 428 -12.74 23.89 -3.87
C LYS A 428 -12.45 22.85 -2.79
N MET A 429 -11.56 21.91 -3.10
CA MET A 429 -11.02 21.01 -2.09
C MET A 429 -10.09 21.78 -1.15
N ILE A 430 -10.24 21.57 0.16
CA ILE A 430 -9.38 22.13 1.20
C ILE A 430 -9.04 21.07 2.24
N THR A 431 -7.94 21.28 2.96
CA THR A 431 -7.56 20.48 4.13
C THR A 431 -8.27 20.95 5.40
N LEU A 432 -8.22 20.15 6.46
CA LEU A 432 -8.70 20.55 7.79
C LEU A 432 -7.88 21.73 8.34
N ALA A 433 -6.58 21.78 8.08
CA ALA A 433 -5.71 22.91 8.45
C ALA A 433 -6.09 24.20 7.71
N GLU A 434 -6.41 24.12 6.41
CA GLU A 434 -6.87 25.26 5.62
C GLU A 434 -8.23 25.76 6.11
N TYR A 435 -9.15 24.85 6.44
CA TYR A 435 -10.40 25.21 7.10
C TYR A 435 -10.14 25.94 8.42
N ALA A 436 -9.30 25.37 9.30
CA ALA A 436 -8.98 25.95 10.60
C ALA A 436 -8.40 27.37 10.50
N LYS A 437 -7.52 27.61 9.52
CA LYS A 437 -6.94 28.94 9.22
C LYS A 437 -7.97 29.93 8.70
N GLY A 438 -9.02 29.46 8.01
CA GLY A 438 -10.12 30.28 7.51
C GLY A 438 -11.27 30.53 8.51
N MET A 439 -11.19 29.94 9.71
CA MET A 439 -12.24 30.09 10.75
C MET A 439 -12.25 31.51 11.34
N PRO A 440 -13.44 32.13 11.51
CA PRO A 440 -13.62 33.29 12.40
C PRO A 440 -13.22 32.98 13.85
N GLU A 441 -12.80 34.01 14.60
CA GLU A 441 -12.33 33.86 15.99
C GLU A 441 -13.39 33.30 16.95
N ASP A 442 -14.67 33.55 16.68
CA ASP A 442 -15.81 33.06 17.47
C ASP A 442 -16.22 31.62 17.15
N GLN A 443 -15.70 31.05 16.06
CA GLN A 443 -16.04 29.69 15.62
C GLN A 443 -15.26 28.64 16.44
N LYS A 444 -15.98 27.71 17.07
CA LYS A 444 -15.39 26.69 17.97
C LYS A 444 -15.22 25.30 17.38
N ALA A 445 -15.79 25.04 16.21
CA ALA A 445 -15.86 23.71 15.62
C ALA A 445 -15.74 23.75 14.09
N ILE A 446 -15.29 22.63 13.51
CA ILE A 446 -15.34 22.39 12.08
C ILE A 446 -16.73 21.84 11.74
N TYR A 447 -17.44 22.56 10.88
CA TYR A 447 -18.78 22.18 10.45
C TYR A 447 -18.72 21.36 9.17
N TYR A 448 -19.52 20.30 9.12
CA TYR A 448 -19.62 19.46 7.94
C TYR A 448 -21.05 18.99 7.68
N ALA A 449 -21.34 18.61 6.44
CA ALA A 449 -22.56 17.93 6.05
C ALA A 449 -22.18 16.71 5.22
N ALA A 450 -22.80 15.55 5.47
CA ALA A 450 -22.54 14.36 4.67
C ALA A 450 -23.76 13.90 3.87
N GLY A 451 -23.50 13.38 2.67
CA GLY A 451 -24.52 12.85 1.78
C GLY A 451 -23.99 12.57 0.38
N ASP A 452 -24.82 11.95 -0.45
CA ASP A 452 -24.43 11.45 -1.77
C ASP A 452 -24.10 12.49 -2.86
N SER A 453 -24.34 13.79 -2.64
CA SER A 453 -24.20 14.81 -3.70
C SER A 453 -23.78 16.18 -3.16
N ARG A 454 -22.63 16.67 -3.62
CA ARG A 454 -22.12 18.01 -3.29
C ARG A 454 -23.13 19.11 -3.64
N GLU A 455 -23.75 19.02 -4.82
CA GLU A 455 -24.73 20.01 -5.28
C GLU A 455 -25.99 20.04 -4.41
N ARG A 456 -26.43 18.87 -3.94
CA ARG A 456 -27.59 18.76 -3.03
C ARG A 456 -27.24 19.31 -1.66
N LEU A 457 -26.12 18.86 -1.08
CA LEU A 457 -25.65 19.29 0.23
C LEU A 457 -25.51 20.81 0.30
N ALA A 458 -24.86 21.43 -0.68
CA ALA A 458 -24.69 22.89 -0.73
C ALA A 458 -26.01 23.68 -0.74
N LYS A 459 -27.12 23.05 -1.16
CA LYS A 459 -28.45 23.67 -1.23
C LYS A 459 -29.32 23.37 -0.02
N MET A 460 -28.88 22.49 0.89
CA MET A 460 -29.66 22.12 2.06
C MET A 460 -29.89 23.32 2.98
N PRO A 461 -31.10 23.46 3.57
CA PRO A 461 -31.41 24.56 4.48
C PRO A 461 -30.44 24.66 5.66
N VAL A 462 -30.02 23.52 6.22
CA VAL A 462 -29.07 23.47 7.34
C VAL A 462 -27.67 23.97 6.95
N VAL A 463 -27.21 23.66 5.72
CA VAL A 463 -25.91 24.15 5.20
C VAL A 463 -25.99 25.64 4.90
N LYS A 464 -27.06 26.10 4.23
CA LYS A 464 -27.27 27.53 3.97
C LYS A 464 -27.32 28.35 5.25
N GLY A 465 -28.01 27.87 6.28
CA GLY A 465 -28.09 28.56 7.57
C GLY A 465 -26.74 28.75 8.26
N VAL A 466 -25.77 27.88 8.03
CA VAL A 466 -24.38 28.02 8.50
C VAL A 466 -23.60 29.01 7.63
N LEU A 467 -23.72 28.91 6.31
CA LEU A 467 -23.07 29.81 5.36
C LEU A 467 -23.54 31.26 5.51
N ASP A 468 -24.84 31.49 5.72
CA ASP A 468 -25.43 32.82 5.93
C ASP A 468 -24.89 33.51 7.20
N ARG A 469 -24.39 32.72 8.17
CA ARG A 469 -23.71 33.20 9.38
C ARG A 469 -22.20 33.44 9.17
N GLY A 470 -21.68 33.20 7.97
CA GLY A 470 -20.29 33.45 7.60
C GLY A 470 -19.32 32.30 7.86
N TYR A 471 -19.79 31.19 8.44
CA TYR A 471 -18.99 29.99 8.66
C TYR A 471 -18.97 29.09 7.40
N ASP A 472 -17.88 28.37 7.19
CA ASP A 472 -17.78 27.38 6.11
C ASP A 472 -18.39 26.04 6.54
N VAL A 473 -18.70 25.17 5.56
CA VAL A 473 -19.17 23.80 5.76
C VAL A 473 -18.44 22.87 4.80
N LEU A 474 -17.79 21.84 5.35
CA LEU A 474 -17.18 20.77 4.56
C LEU A 474 -18.26 19.80 4.06
N LEU A 475 -18.27 19.53 2.76
CA LEU A 475 -19.22 18.62 2.11
C LEU A 475 -18.57 17.24 1.95
N LEU A 476 -19.04 16.29 2.75
CA LEU A 476 -18.59 14.91 2.81
C LEU A 476 -19.49 14.07 1.90
N THR A 477 -18.89 13.28 1.02
CA THR A 477 -19.65 12.58 -0.04
C THR A 477 -19.36 11.10 -0.16
N GLN A 478 -18.40 10.60 0.62
CA GLN A 478 -18.09 9.18 0.69
C GLN A 478 -18.75 8.58 1.93
N ASP A 479 -19.21 7.34 1.80
CA ASP A 479 -19.81 6.53 2.86
C ASP A 479 -18.93 6.40 4.11
N VAL A 480 -17.60 6.41 3.94
CA VAL A 480 -16.61 6.32 5.04
C VAL A 480 -16.45 7.63 5.82
N ASP A 481 -16.82 8.78 5.24
CA ASP A 481 -16.44 10.10 5.74
C ASP A 481 -16.93 10.37 7.18
N GLU A 482 -18.22 10.12 7.45
CA GLU A 482 -18.77 10.34 8.79
C GLU A 482 -18.16 9.40 9.83
N PHE A 483 -17.90 8.14 9.47
CA PHE A 483 -17.25 7.19 10.36
C PHE A 483 -15.82 7.61 10.69
N THR A 484 -15.10 8.18 9.72
CA THR A 484 -13.78 8.78 9.95
C THR A 484 -13.89 9.94 10.94
N PHE A 485 -14.81 10.88 10.75
CA PHE A 485 -14.97 12.02 11.65
C PHE A 485 -15.40 11.61 13.06
N GLN A 486 -16.28 10.61 13.19
CA GLN A 486 -16.66 10.06 14.49
C GLN A 486 -15.50 9.38 15.21
N ALA A 487 -14.63 8.67 14.47
CA ALA A 487 -13.43 8.06 15.03
C ALA A 487 -12.42 9.12 15.49
N MET A 488 -12.27 10.22 14.74
CA MET A 488 -11.39 11.34 15.10
C MET A 488 -11.89 12.10 16.34
N ARG A 489 -13.20 12.35 16.44
CA ARG A 489 -13.87 13.22 17.44
C ARG A 489 -13.49 14.70 17.32
N GLU A 490 -12.20 14.99 17.33
CA GLU A 490 -11.63 16.32 17.19
C GLU A 490 -10.47 16.33 16.18
N TYR A 491 -10.12 17.51 15.72
CA TYR A 491 -8.93 17.78 14.93
C TYR A 491 -8.05 18.78 15.67
N VAL A 492 -6.75 18.46 15.79
CA VAL A 492 -5.77 19.35 16.42
C VAL A 492 -5.11 20.20 15.34
N ALA A 493 -5.59 21.43 15.19
CA ALA A 493 -4.99 22.42 14.30
C ALA A 493 -3.73 23.00 14.97
N ARG A 494 -2.56 22.64 14.43
CA ARG A 494 -1.26 23.03 14.99
C ARG A 494 -0.86 24.44 14.56
N ASP A 495 -0.04 25.08 15.39
CA ASP A 495 0.63 26.36 15.10
C ASP A 495 -0.34 27.47 14.67
N MET A 496 -1.51 27.53 15.30
CA MET A 496 -2.52 28.54 14.99
C MET A 496 -2.19 29.87 15.69
N PRO A 497 -2.53 31.03 15.11
CA PRO A 497 -2.36 32.32 15.79
C PRO A 497 -3.06 32.31 17.15
N LYS A 498 -2.35 32.73 18.21
CA LYS A 498 -2.92 32.74 19.56
C LYS A 498 -4.10 33.69 19.67
N ILE A 499 -5.17 33.27 20.35
CA ILE A 499 -6.30 34.12 20.68
C ILE A 499 -6.04 34.80 22.03
N TYR A 500 -6.13 36.13 22.06
CA TYR A 500 -5.88 36.93 23.26
C TYR A 500 -7.17 37.19 24.05
N GLU A 501 -7.03 37.32 25.37
CA GLU A 501 -8.16 37.53 26.30
C GLU A 501 -8.86 38.88 26.10
N ASP A 502 -8.14 39.88 25.60
CA ASP A 502 -8.65 41.21 25.27
C ASP A 502 -7.82 41.90 24.17
N ASP A 503 -8.36 43.00 23.64
CA ASP A 503 -7.72 43.81 22.60
C ASP A 503 -6.36 44.39 23.06
N ALA A 504 -6.19 44.68 24.35
CA ALA A 504 -4.96 45.27 24.86
C ALA A 504 -3.80 44.24 24.86
N ALA A 505 -4.09 42.99 25.21
CA ALA A 505 -3.16 41.88 25.11
C ALA A 505 -2.79 41.58 23.65
N ARG A 506 -3.76 41.61 22.73
CA ARG A 506 -3.50 41.47 21.28
C ARG A 506 -2.60 42.59 20.77
N GLU A 507 -2.94 43.85 21.04
CA GLU A 507 -2.14 45.02 20.60
C GLU A 507 -0.70 44.98 21.15
N ALA A 508 -0.53 44.55 22.41
CA ALA A 508 0.79 44.39 23.01
C ALA A 508 1.62 43.31 22.31
N ALA A 509 1.00 42.18 21.95
CA ALA A 509 1.65 41.11 21.22
C ALA A 509 1.99 41.51 19.78
N GLU A 510 1.07 42.15 19.06
CA GLU A 510 1.31 42.69 17.72
C GLU A 510 2.48 43.68 17.72
N LYS A 511 2.56 44.54 18.74
CA LYS A 511 3.69 45.45 18.92
C LYS A 511 4.99 44.69 19.21
N ALA A 512 4.97 43.67 20.05
CA ALA A 512 6.15 42.85 20.32
C ALA A 512 6.66 42.16 19.04
N VAL A 513 5.76 41.64 18.20
CA VAL A 513 6.10 41.08 16.89
C VAL A 513 6.70 42.14 15.97
N ALA A 514 6.11 43.34 15.93
CA ALA A 514 6.66 44.48 15.17
C ALA A 514 8.06 44.91 15.66
N ASP A 515 8.34 44.74 16.95
CA ASP A 515 9.64 45.01 17.59
C ASP A 515 10.63 43.82 17.47
N GLY A 516 10.25 42.74 16.76
CA GLY A 516 11.12 41.61 16.40
C GLY A 516 10.92 40.31 17.17
N ALA A 517 9.84 40.19 17.95
CA ALA A 517 9.46 38.91 18.56
C ALA A 517 8.84 37.94 17.54
N GLU A 518 8.93 36.64 17.79
CA GLU A 518 8.20 35.64 17.02
C GLU A 518 6.69 35.71 17.34
N PRO A 519 5.80 35.49 16.36
CA PRO A 519 4.36 35.43 16.61
C PRO A 519 4.03 34.31 17.61
N GLU A 520 3.18 34.61 18.59
CA GLU A 520 2.70 33.58 19.51
C GLU A 520 1.69 32.68 18.80
N VAL A 521 1.92 31.37 18.90
CA VAL A 521 1.05 30.32 18.34
C VAL A 521 0.57 29.36 19.43
N GLU A 522 -0.55 28.69 19.16
CA GLU A 522 -1.12 27.65 20.01
C GLU A 522 -1.75 26.53 19.16
N ASP A 523 -1.79 25.32 19.72
CA ASP A 523 -2.56 24.21 19.15
C ASP A 523 -4.03 24.38 19.53
N ARG A 524 -4.94 24.27 18.55
CA ARG A 524 -6.39 24.36 18.78
C ARG A 524 -7.05 23.00 18.58
N HIS A 525 -7.77 22.54 19.60
CA HIS A 525 -8.60 21.34 19.54
C HIS A 525 -9.99 21.71 19.02
N LEU A 526 -10.31 21.27 17.80
CA LEU A 526 -11.54 21.63 17.11
C LEU A 526 -12.46 20.41 16.99
N GLU A 527 -13.66 20.49 17.56
CA GLU A 527 -14.67 19.44 17.40
C GLU A 527 -15.15 19.36 15.95
N LEU A 528 -15.49 18.14 15.51
CA LEU A 528 -16.10 17.88 14.21
C LEU A 528 -17.62 17.80 14.39
N LYS A 529 -18.37 18.79 13.89
CA LYS A 529 -19.84 18.86 14.06
C LYS A 529 -20.61 18.76 12.75
N ASN A 530 -21.50 17.77 12.68
CA ASN A 530 -22.43 17.60 11.57
C ASN A 530 -23.55 18.65 11.64
N VAL A 531 -23.77 19.41 10.58
CA VAL A 531 -24.79 20.46 10.56
C VAL A 531 -26.23 19.93 10.56
N ALA A 532 -26.41 18.64 10.31
CA ALA A 532 -27.70 17.96 10.42
C ALA A 532 -28.00 17.40 11.82
N THR A 533 -27.10 17.57 12.80
CA THR A 533 -27.33 17.13 14.19
C THR A 533 -27.73 18.28 15.12
N GLY A 534 -28.42 17.94 16.21
CA GLY A 534 -29.16 18.87 17.06
C GLY A 534 -28.37 20.03 17.68
N ASP A 535 -27.06 19.88 17.95
CA ASP A 535 -26.29 20.75 18.88
C ASP A 535 -25.09 21.47 18.23
N LEU A 536 -25.36 22.40 17.32
CA LEU A 536 -24.32 23.15 16.61
C LEU A 536 -23.87 24.43 17.31
N ASP A 537 -24.58 24.87 18.37
CA ASP A 537 -24.35 26.14 19.06
C ASP A 537 -24.28 27.37 18.12
N LEU A 538 -24.95 27.30 16.95
CA LEU A 538 -24.91 28.34 15.90
C LEU A 538 -25.89 29.49 16.13
N ALA A 539 -26.96 29.23 16.87
CA ALA A 539 -27.97 30.21 17.19
C ALA A 539 -27.54 31.01 18.42
N THR A 540 -27.81 32.31 18.44
CA THR A 540 -27.56 33.12 19.64
C THR A 540 -28.39 32.61 20.81
N GLU A 541 -27.98 32.91 22.05
CA GLU A 541 -28.78 32.57 23.24
C GLU A 541 -30.21 33.13 23.16
N ASP A 542 -30.37 34.31 22.55
CA ASP A 542 -31.68 34.90 22.29
C ASP A 542 -32.48 34.11 21.22
N GLU A 543 -31.85 33.71 20.11
CA GLU A 543 -32.50 32.90 19.06
C GLU A 543 -32.92 31.51 19.58
N LYS A 544 -32.06 30.87 20.37
CA LYS A 544 -32.39 29.59 21.03
C LYS A 544 -33.57 29.75 21.98
N LYS A 545 -33.54 30.80 22.80
CA LYS A 545 -34.62 31.08 23.75
C LYS A 545 -35.93 31.40 23.05
N GLU A 546 -35.90 32.18 21.97
CA GLU A 546 -37.08 32.43 21.13
C GLU A 546 -37.64 31.13 20.55
N ALA A 547 -36.79 30.24 20.04
CA ALA A 547 -37.22 28.95 19.52
C ALA A 547 -37.79 28.02 20.61
N GLU A 548 -37.18 27.98 21.79
CA GLU A 548 -37.67 27.22 22.94
C GLU A 548 -39.02 27.75 23.44
N ASP A 549 -39.15 29.07 23.59
CA ASP A 549 -40.38 29.69 24.05
C ASP A 549 -41.50 29.51 23.02
N ALA A 550 -41.21 29.70 21.73
CA ALA A 550 -42.16 29.39 20.66
C ALA A 550 -42.54 27.90 20.61
N THR A 551 -41.62 27.01 20.98
CA THR A 551 -41.91 25.57 21.10
C THR A 551 -42.86 25.28 22.24
N LYS A 552 -42.64 25.89 23.42
CA LYS A 552 -43.53 25.76 24.58
C LYS A 552 -44.90 26.37 24.32
N GLU A 553 -44.97 27.52 23.66
CA GLU A 553 -46.24 28.18 23.30
C GLU A 553 -47.10 27.35 22.34
N ASN A 554 -46.49 26.46 21.57
CA ASN A 554 -47.16 25.62 20.57
C ASN A 554 -47.09 24.12 20.91
N GLU A 555 -46.89 23.75 22.17
CA GLU A 555 -46.73 22.37 22.63
C GLU A 555 -47.91 21.48 22.21
N ASP A 556 -49.15 21.98 22.29
CA ASP A 556 -50.35 21.25 21.87
C ASP A 556 -50.34 20.91 20.37
N LEU A 557 -49.88 21.84 19.52
CA LEU A 557 -49.73 21.60 18.08
C LEU A 557 -48.65 20.54 17.83
N PHE A 558 -47.50 20.66 18.48
CA PHE A 558 -46.38 19.72 18.27
C PHE A 558 -46.68 18.33 18.83
N GLY A 559 -47.45 18.23 19.92
CA GLY A 559 -48.02 16.98 20.40
C GLY A 559 -48.91 16.32 19.34
N ALA A 560 -49.84 17.08 18.73
CA ALA A 560 -50.70 16.57 17.66
C ALA A 560 -49.91 16.15 16.41
N MET A 561 -48.88 16.91 16.03
CA MET A 561 -48.00 16.57 14.90
C MET A 561 -47.18 15.30 15.19
N LYS A 562 -46.63 15.16 16.40
CA LYS A 562 -45.90 13.97 16.84
C LYS A 562 -46.81 12.73 16.86
N GLU A 563 -48.04 12.86 17.35
CA GLU A 563 -49.04 11.78 17.31
C GLU A 563 -49.36 11.37 15.87
N ALA A 564 -49.53 12.34 14.96
CA ALA A 564 -49.79 12.08 13.55
C ALA A 564 -48.63 11.37 12.83
N LEU A 565 -47.39 11.66 13.22
CA LEU A 565 -46.17 11.08 12.64
C LEU A 565 -45.76 9.75 13.31
N GLY A 566 -46.27 9.46 14.51
CA GLY A 566 -45.98 8.22 15.23
C GLY A 566 -44.48 8.03 15.48
N ASP A 567 -43.97 6.82 15.23
CA ASP A 567 -42.57 6.44 15.47
C ASP A 567 -41.59 7.00 14.41
N LYS A 568 -42.05 7.82 13.47
CA LYS A 568 -41.21 8.42 12.41
C LYS A 568 -40.27 9.52 12.93
N VAL A 569 -40.65 10.18 14.03
CA VAL A 569 -39.87 11.25 14.68
C VAL A 569 -39.89 11.05 16.18
N GLU A 570 -38.86 11.45 16.90
CA GLU A 570 -38.81 11.46 18.36
C GLU A 570 -39.54 12.69 18.94
N LYS A 571 -39.46 13.84 18.26
CA LYS A 571 -40.20 15.06 18.63
C LYS A 571 -40.36 16.02 17.45
N VAL A 572 -41.20 17.02 17.65
CA VAL A 572 -41.41 18.17 16.77
C VAL A 572 -41.09 19.44 17.56
N ALA A 573 -40.31 20.35 16.98
CA ALA A 573 -39.88 21.58 17.65
C ALA A 573 -39.74 22.76 16.68
N VAL A 574 -39.64 23.99 17.21
CA VAL A 574 -39.23 25.14 16.40
C VAL A 574 -37.72 25.11 16.20
N SER A 575 -37.28 25.33 14.97
CA SER A 575 -35.87 25.45 14.64
C SER A 575 -35.33 26.84 15.00
N ALA A 576 -34.17 26.90 15.66
CA ALA A 576 -33.40 28.13 15.83
C ALA A 576 -32.49 28.46 14.63
N ARG A 577 -32.34 27.51 13.69
CA ARG A 577 -31.35 27.58 12.58
C ARG A 577 -31.96 27.81 11.19
N LEU A 578 -33.25 27.50 11.00
CA LEU A 578 -33.92 27.65 9.70
C LEU A 578 -34.13 29.13 9.34
N THR A 579 -33.80 29.48 8.10
CA THR A 579 -34.04 30.81 7.51
C THR A 579 -35.30 30.81 6.64
N ASP A 580 -35.24 30.22 5.45
CA ASP A 580 -36.31 30.27 4.45
C ASP A 580 -37.17 28.99 4.39
N ALA A 581 -36.60 27.83 4.72
CA ALA A 581 -37.31 26.56 4.57
C ALA A 581 -38.41 26.40 5.63
N PRO A 582 -39.55 25.75 5.30
CA PRO A 582 -40.64 25.53 6.25
C PRO A 582 -40.29 24.53 7.36
N ALA A 583 -39.47 23.52 7.03
CA ALA A 583 -39.10 22.43 7.92
C ALA A 583 -37.76 21.81 7.50
N CYS A 584 -37.11 21.12 8.44
CA CYS A 584 -36.01 20.18 8.19
C CYS A 584 -36.09 18.96 9.12
N ILE A 585 -35.34 17.91 8.81
CA ILE A 585 -35.10 16.79 9.73
C ILE A 585 -33.69 16.93 10.29
N THR A 586 -33.58 16.86 11.61
CA THR A 586 -32.30 16.70 12.31
C THR A 586 -32.30 15.38 13.08
N THR A 587 -31.15 14.98 13.61
CA THR A 587 -31.04 13.78 14.46
C THR A 587 -30.49 14.11 15.84
N GLU A 588 -31.02 13.41 16.83
CA GLU A 588 -30.48 13.33 18.18
C GLU A 588 -29.69 12.03 18.38
N GLY A 589 -28.70 12.07 19.27
CA GLY A 589 -27.84 10.94 19.56
C GLY A 589 -26.73 10.71 18.51
N PRO A 590 -26.06 9.54 18.57
CA PRO A 590 -24.82 9.30 17.83
C PRO A 590 -25.01 8.86 16.36
N LEU A 591 -26.25 8.57 15.93
CA LEU A 591 -26.52 8.07 14.58
C LEU A 591 -27.17 9.16 13.72
N SER A 592 -26.45 9.62 12.70
CA SER A 592 -26.97 10.56 11.71
C SER A 592 -27.88 9.88 10.69
N LEU A 593 -28.59 10.69 9.89
CA LEU A 593 -29.38 10.19 8.75
C LEU A 593 -28.50 9.51 7.71
N GLU A 594 -27.32 10.06 7.41
CA GLU A 594 -26.46 9.51 6.37
C GLU A 594 -25.82 8.18 6.81
N MET A 595 -25.40 8.08 8.07
CA MET A 595 -24.93 6.82 8.63
C MET A 595 -26.02 5.74 8.59
N GLU A 596 -27.27 6.08 8.94
CA GLU A 596 -28.39 5.14 8.83
C GLU A 596 -28.51 4.59 7.39
N LYS A 597 -28.40 5.47 6.37
CA LYS A 597 -28.44 5.04 4.96
C LYS A 597 -27.27 4.14 4.59
N VAL A 598 -26.05 4.47 5.03
CA VAL A 598 -24.85 3.66 4.73
C VAL A 598 -24.99 2.28 5.35
N LEU A 599 -25.42 2.21 6.62
CA LEU A 599 -25.64 0.95 7.33
C LEU A 599 -26.71 0.08 6.64
N GLN A 600 -27.82 0.68 6.20
CA GLN A 600 -28.89 -0.04 5.47
C GLN A 600 -28.44 -0.62 4.13
N LYS A 601 -27.43 -0.01 3.48
CA LYS A 601 -26.86 -0.47 2.20
C LYS A 601 -25.75 -1.53 2.37
N GLY A 602 -25.35 -1.85 3.60
CA GLY A 602 -24.29 -2.82 3.87
C GLY A 602 -24.61 -4.24 3.38
N PRO A 603 -23.59 -5.12 3.27
CA PRO A 603 -23.75 -6.48 2.74
C PRO A 603 -24.68 -7.39 3.57
N GLU A 604 -24.90 -7.08 4.85
CA GLU A 604 -25.86 -7.78 5.70
C GLU A 604 -27.32 -7.30 5.50
N GLY A 605 -27.54 -6.29 4.62
CA GLY A 605 -28.80 -5.55 4.54
C GLY A 605 -29.10 -4.84 5.85
N ALA A 606 -30.30 -4.28 6.02
CA ALA A 606 -30.78 -3.84 7.33
C ALA A 606 -31.33 -5.07 8.09
N PRO A 607 -30.59 -5.67 9.04
CA PRO A 607 -31.14 -6.78 9.83
C PRO A 607 -32.25 -6.22 10.73
N ASP A 608 -33.25 -7.06 11.05
CA ASP A 608 -34.25 -6.69 12.07
C ASP A 608 -33.54 -6.30 13.38
N GLY A 609 -33.74 -5.06 13.82
CA GLY A 609 -33.11 -4.51 15.03
C GLY A 609 -31.92 -3.57 14.80
N MET A 610 -31.60 -3.19 13.56
CA MET A 610 -30.61 -2.15 13.30
C MET A 610 -31.03 -0.82 13.98
N PRO A 611 -30.11 -0.09 14.64
CA PRO A 611 -30.42 1.20 15.24
C PRO A 611 -30.95 2.18 14.20
N LYS A 612 -32.09 2.83 14.48
CA LYS A 612 -32.61 3.94 13.67
C LYS A 612 -32.16 5.26 14.27
N SER A 613 -31.97 6.26 13.42
CA SER A 613 -31.69 7.62 13.89
C SER A 613 -32.88 8.17 14.69
N GLN A 614 -32.60 8.93 15.76
CA GLN A 614 -33.64 9.61 16.53
C GLN A 614 -33.98 10.92 15.81
N ARG A 615 -34.96 10.88 14.90
CA ARG A 615 -35.27 12.00 14.00
C ARG A 615 -36.07 13.07 14.72
N VAL A 616 -35.76 14.33 14.48
CA VAL A 616 -36.52 15.49 14.97
C VAL A 616 -37.01 16.29 13.78
N LEU A 617 -38.32 16.54 13.72
CA LEU A 617 -38.89 17.46 12.73
C LEU A 617 -38.83 18.87 13.30
N GLU A 618 -37.93 19.69 12.76
CA GLU A 618 -37.84 21.10 13.14
C GLU A 618 -38.63 21.97 12.15
N LEU A 619 -39.42 22.90 12.69
CA LEU A 619 -40.27 23.82 11.92
C LEU A 619 -39.78 25.25 12.03
N ASN A 620 -39.93 26.01 10.95
CA ASN A 620 -39.63 27.43 10.95
C ASN A 620 -40.85 28.26 11.36
N ALA A 621 -40.83 28.79 12.60
CA ALA A 621 -41.93 29.59 13.13
C ALA A 621 -42.18 30.90 12.34
N LYS A 622 -41.17 31.39 11.61
CA LYS A 622 -41.26 32.61 10.78
C LYS A 622 -41.84 32.33 9.39
N HIS A 623 -41.96 31.06 8.98
CA HIS A 623 -42.44 30.69 7.66
C HIS A 623 -43.99 30.74 7.57
N PRO A 624 -44.59 31.20 6.45
CA PRO A 624 -46.05 31.28 6.30
C PRO A 624 -46.82 29.96 6.49
N VAL A 625 -46.17 28.82 6.28
CA VAL A 625 -46.76 27.50 6.53
C VAL A 625 -47.00 27.28 8.02
N PHE A 626 -46.13 27.79 8.90
CA PHE A 626 -46.31 27.66 10.34
C PHE A 626 -47.59 28.36 10.81
N VAL A 627 -47.88 29.54 10.26
CA VAL A 627 -49.14 30.25 10.53
C VAL A 627 -50.36 29.42 10.16
N LYS A 628 -50.30 28.65 9.06
CA LYS A 628 -51.39 27.76 8.65
C LYS A 628 -51.57 26.58 9.61
N LEU A 629 -50.48 26.02 10.14
CA LEU A 629 -50.54 24.97 11.17
C LEU A 629 -51.18 25.48 12.46
N VAL A 630 -50.75 26.65 12.95
CA VAL A 630 -51.32 27.28 14.14
C VAL A 630 -52.81 27.57 13.96
N ALA A 631 -53.22 28.03 12.77
CA ALA A 631 -54.64 28.25 12.45
C ALA A 631 -55.45 26.95 12.44
N ALA A 632 -54.90 25.85 11.89
CA ALA A 632 -55.55 24.54 11.89
C ALA A 632 -55.73 24.00 13.32
N GLN A 633 -54.70 24.13 14.18
CA GLN A 633 -54.78 23.77 15.60
C GLN A 633 -55.88 24.55 16.32
N LYS A 634 -55.93 25.88 16.14
CA LYS A 634 -56.97 26.72 16.75
C LYS A 634 -58.38 26.37 16.28
N ALA A 635 -58.53 25.85 15.06
CA ALA A 635 -59.80 25.40 14.51
C ALA A 635 -60.18 23.96 14.96
N GLY A 636 -59.27 23.23 15.61
CA GLY A 636 -59.46 21.82 15.96
C GLY A 636 -59.47 20.87 14.76
N ASP A 637 -58.83 21.27 13.65
CA ASP A 637 -58.82 20.52 12.39
C ASP A 637 -57.71 19.45 12.36
N ALA A 638 -57.96 18.34 13.05
CA ALA A 638 -56.99 17.26 13.22
C ALA A 638 -56.57 16.60 11.89
N ASP A 639 -57.50 16.47 10.93
CA ASP A 639 -57.22 15.88 9.62
C ASP A 639 -56.21 16.74 8.83
N LYS A 640 -56.39 18.06 8.88
CA LYS A 640 -55.47 19.00 8.23
C LYS A 640 -54.09 19.03 8.88
N ILE A 641 -54.03 18.95 10.22
CA ILE A 641 -52.75 18.83 10.94
C ILE A 641 -52.03 17.55 10.51
N LYS A 642 -52.74 16.42 10.46
CA LYS A 642 -52.17 15.14 10.01
C LYS A 642 -51.63 15.23 8.59
N GLN A 643 -52.42 15.78 7.66
CA GLN A 643 -52.01 15.95 6.26
C GLN A 643 -50.77 16.85 6.13
N TYR A 644 -50.77 18.00 6.81
CA TYR A 644 -49.66 18.96 6.75
C TYR A 644 -48.39 18.42 7.43
N SER A 645 -48.54 17.70 8.55
CA SER A 645 -47.41 17.06 9.24
C SER A 645 -46.73 16.03 8.36
N GLY A 646 -47.51 15.13 7.73
CA GLY A 646 -46.98 14.13 6.80
C GLY A 646 -46.27 14.78 5.61
N LEU A 647 -46.90 15.77 4.98
CA LEU A 647 -46.30 16.49 3.85
C LEU A 647 -45.00 17.21 4.20
N LEU A 648 -44.95 17.90 5.34
CA LEU A 648 -43.74 18.59 5.78
C LEU A 648 -42.62 17.60 6.12
N TYR A 649 -42.96 16.48 6.76
CA TYR A 649 -42.01 15.42 7.06
C TYR A 649 -41.45 14.80 5.77
N ASP A 650 -42.31 14.40 4.83
CA ASP A 650 -41.89 13.79 3.56
C ASP A 650 -41.09 14.78 2.68
N GLN A 651 -41.46 16.07 2.67
CA GLN A 651 -40.67 17.11 2.01
C GLN A 651 -39.29 17.27 2.64
N ALA A 652 -39.21 17.26 3.97
CA ALA A 652 -37.94 17.35 4.66
C ALA A 652 -37.07 16.11 4.40
N LEU A 653 -37.64 14.91 4.37
CA LEU A 653 -36.93 13.69 3.95
C LEU A 653 -36.37 13.79 2.53
N LEU A 654 -37.15 14.31 1.58
CA LEU A 654 -36.71 14.49 0.20
C LEU A 654 -35.52 15.46 0.10
N VAL A 655 -35.49 16.52 0.90
CA VAL A 655 -34.34 17.43 1.00
C VAL A 655 -33.10 16.69 1.53
N GLU A 656 -33.29 15.82 2.51
CA GLU A 656 -32.26 14.92 3.05
C GLU A 656 -31.88 13.77 2.09
N GLY A 657 -32.52 13.67 0.91
CA GLY A 657 -32.24 12.64 -0.10
C GLY A 657 -32.78 11.27 0.30
N ILE A 658 -33.76 11.25 1.20
CA ILE A 658 -34.48 10.06 1.64
C ILE A 658 -35.82 10.03 0.91
N LEU A 659 -36.11 8.91 0.26
CA LEU A 659 -37.42 8.72 -0.34
C LEU A 659 -38.49 8.53 0.75
N PRO A 660 -39.66 9.17 0.62
CA PRO A 660 -40.80 8.84 1.47
C PRO A 660 -41.11 7.34 1.40
N GLU A 661 -41.55 6.77 2.52
CA GLU A 661 -41.89 5.34 2.60
C GLU A 661 -42.99 4.94 1.59
N ASP A 662 -43.94 5.84 1.35
CA ASP A 662 -44.99 5.69 0.33
C ASP A 662 -45.01 6.92 -0.59
N PRO A 663 -44.26 6.89 -1.71
CA PRO A 663 -44.23 7.98 -2.67
C PRO A 663 -45.59 8.25 -3.34
N VAL A 664 -46.48 7.24 -3.41
CA VAL A 664 -47.81 7.38 -4.01
C VAL A 664 -48.72 8.17 -3.07
N ALA A 665 -48.69 7.85 -1.78
CA ALA A 665 -49.42 8.61 -0.76
C ALA A 665 -48.93 10.07 -0.68
N PHE A 666 -47.62 10.30 -0.75
CA PHE A 666 -47.06 11.66 -0.82
C PHE A 666 -47.59 12.42 -2.05
N ALA A 667 -47.55 11.82 -3.25
CA ALA A 667 -48.04 12.46 -4.46
C ALA A 667 -49.54 12.78 -4.40
N ALA A 668 -50.35 11.87 -3.85
CA ALA A 668 -51.78 12.09 -3.62
C ALA A 668 -52.01 13.26 -2.64
N ALA A 669 -51.27 13.29 -1.53
CA ALA A 669 -51.38 14.36 -0.55
C ALA A 669 -50.99 15.73 -1.11
N VAL A 670 -50.03 15.80 -2.05
CA VAL A 670 -49.69 17.03 -2.77
C VAL A 670 -50.83 17.45 -3.71
N CYS A 671 -51.42 16.51 -4.46
CA CYS A 671 -52.56 16.79 -5.33
C CYS A 671 -53.77 17.33 -4.55
N ASP A 672 -54.01 16.82 -3.34
CA ASP A 672 -55.11 17.27 -2.47
C ASP A 672 -54.94 18.72 -1.97
N LEU A 673 -53.75 19.32 -2.12
CA LEU A 673 -53.50 20.73 -1.79
C LEU A 673 -53.76 21.71 -2.95
N MET A 674 -53.86 21.21 -4.18
CA MET A 674 -54.06 22.00 -5.40
C MET A 674 -55.55 22.22 -5.67
#